data_AF-A0A976E9U3-F1
#
_entry.id   AF-A0A976E9U3-F1
#
_cell.length_a   1.000
_cell.length_b   1.000
_cell.length_c   1.000
_cell.angle_alpha   90.00
_cell.angle_beta   90.00
_cell.angle_gamma   90.00
#
_symmetry.space_group_name_H-M   'P 1'
#
loop_
_entity.id
_entity.type
_entity.pdbx_description
1 polymer ?
#
loop_
_entity_poly.entity_id
_entity_poly.type
_entity_poly.pdbx_seq_one_letter_code
_entity_poly.pdbx_strand_id
1 'polypeptide(L)'
;MFWLWQFLGRLHPLVVHFPVSLLCVALLLQVIDWRRKSAELKASITILVWVGAISSLVAVALGLLLSNIEEYNGDTVTIHQWSGIATMLLAGLTIFALKTQRELLYRSSLILSTIGVAVAGHFGAMLTHGDDYLTSVLPFNQIQQTEGTGDGTNFTLASVKGPLTEPQIQELNLEVRSIFAHNCYSCHGEGKTKGELRLDKKEFIFKGGKHGPVIEAGKPESSEIIRRITLPTGHKEAMPTKGKRLTEKEISILEYWIKQGAPWPSGTEKSIYRVAELAPRMPILPPATAEFPQPIDRLVNTYFQKNKLTWKPIVDDRTYIRRVYLDVIGLLPTPENIQVFEADTRPDKREQLVNNLLSRNEDYAQHWLTFWNDALRNDYSGTGFITEGRFDITKWLYASLKTNKPYNTFVKELISPTKASEGFIRGIQWRGTINASQRTEMQAAQNVAQVFLGLNLKCASCHDSFISDWKLEDAYAFANVFADSTLEIHHCDKPTGKLAGRGLLFKELGQIKETPITKKRLKELADFLVQPKDGRLYRTLVNRVWAQLMGRGIVEPVDAMDNMPWSQDLLDYLAADFASNAYDIKKLMYAILTSKTYQLPSTGVKDAGLVTAPAYVFDGMLRRRLTAEQFADAVSVAFNPIYTDSAIVFKQFPETIKKEVPFTRASLVKNDPFLTALGRPNRETVSTSRTSQANLLQALELTNGAKFNNALKEGAKRWKEKYSSSDLLIKELYKKSLGRAPSSKEMGIAQKIVGPKPSLEGIEDLVWAMTLHPEFQLIY
;
A
#
# COMPACT_ATOMS: atom_id res chain seq x y z
N MET A 1 -31.23 16.73 0.42
CA MET A 1 -30.57 17.90 1.07
C MET A 1 -30.03 18.75 -0.08
N PHE A 2 -30.44 20.02 -0.17
CA PHE A 2 -30.19 20.90 -1.32
C PHE A 2 -28.68 20.89 -1.65
N TRP A 3 -28.31 20.53 -2.88
CA TRP A 3 -26.91 20.48 -3.37
C TRP A 3 -26.17 21.79 -3.03
N LEU A 4 -26.90 22.91 -2.93
CA LEU A 4 -26.40 24.18 -2.45
C LEU A 4 -25.75 24.10 -1.06
N TRP A 5 -26.30 23.38 -0.09
CA TRP A 5 -25.68 23.29 1.25
C TRP A 5 -24.40 22.45 1.25
N GLN A 6 -24.34 21.43 0.40
CA GLN A 6 -23.12 20.64 0.22
C GLN A 6 -22.07 21.41 -0.58
N PHE A 7 -22.49 22.15 -1.60
CA PHE A 7 -21.66 23.07 -2.36
C PHE A 7 -21.10 24.15 -1.43
N LEU A 8 -21.95 24.86 -0.67
CA LEU A 8 -21.57 25.85 0.34
C LEU A 8 -20.64 25.27 1.41
N GLY A 9 -20.89 24.04 1.87
CA GLY A 9 -20.00 23.33 2.81
C GLY A 9 -18.64 22.98 2.19
N ARG A 10 -18.61 22.63 0.89
CA ARG A 10 -17.37 22.38 0.13
C ARG A 10 -16.66 23.65 -0.31
N LEU A 11 -17.23 24.84 -0.09
CA LEU A 11 -16.51 26.11 -0.15
C LEU A 11 -15.63 26.33 1.09
N HIS A 12 -15.61 25.41 2.07
CA HIS A 12 -14.70 25.49 3.22
C HIS A 12 -13.23 25.81 2.85
N PRO A 13 -12.60 25.21 1.82
CA PRO A 13 -11.25 25.57 1.39
C PRO A 13 -11.08 27.05 1.01
N LEU A 14 -12.11 27.72 0.48
CA LEU A 14 -12.11 29.18 0.27
C LEU A 14 -11.99 29.95 1.59
N VAL A 15 -12.54 29.39 2.67
CA VAL A 15 -12.46 29.92 4.03
C VAL A 15 -11.14 29.56 4.71
N VAL A 16 -10.41 28.52 4.28
CA VAL A 16 -9.08 28.16 4.84
C VAL A 16 -7.99 29.12 4.37
N HIS A 17 -8.12 29.70 3.18
CA HIS A 17 -7.37 30.90 2.77
C HIS A 17 -8.00 32.18 3.36
N PHE A 18 -8.39 32.10 4.63
CA PHE A 18 -9.24 33.07 5.35
C PHE A 18 -8.88 34.53 5.04
N PRO A 19 -7.60 34.94 5.08
CA PRO A 19 -7.26 36.35 4.91
C PRO A 19 -7.54 36.89 3.49
N VAL A 20 -7.39 36.06 2.44
CA VAL A 20 -7.68 36.44 1.03
C VAL A 20 -9.19 36.50 0.79
N SER A 21 -9.95 35.60 1.43
CA SER A 21 -11.41 35.53 1.32
C SER A 21 -12.15 36.74 1.90
N LEU A 22 -11.46 37.59 2.68
CA LEU A 22 -11.99 38.86 3.17
C LEU A 22 -12.41 39.82 2.03
N LEU A 23 -11.89 39.65 0.81
CA LEU A 23 -12.40 40.35 -0.38
C LEU A 23 -13.86 40.02 -0.69
N CYS A 24 -14.29 38.77 -0.43
CA CYS A 24 -15.68 38.36 -0.59
C CYS A 24 -16.58 39.05 0.47
N VAL A 25 -16.08 39.15 1.70
CA VAL A 25 -16.75 39.86 2.80
C VAL A 25 -16.83 41.36 2.50
N ALA A 26 -15.75 41.95 1.97
CA ALA A 26 -15.74 43.34 1.53
C ALA A 26 -16.78 43.60 0.42
N LEU A 27 -16.93 42.68 -0.55
CA LEU A 27 -17.98 42.79 -1.57
C LEU A 27 -19.38 42.69 -0.97
N LEU A 28 -19.62 41.76 -0.04
CA LEU A 28 -20.91 41.63 0.65
C LEU A 28 -21.26 42.91 1.43
N LEU A 29 -20.32 43.44 2.20
CA LEU A 29 -20.50 44.71 2.90
C LEU A 29 -20.69 45.89 1.94
N GLN A 30 -20.01 45.89 0.79
CA GLN A 30 -20.17 46.91 -0.25
C GLN A 30 -21.57 46.88 -0.88
N VAL A 31 -22.17 45.70 -1.05
CA VAL A 31 -23.57 45.55 -1.51
C VAL A 31 -24.55 46.07 -0.44
N ILE A 32 -24.27 45.83 0.85
CA ILE A 32 -25.08 46.36 1.95
C ILE A 32 -24.95 47.89 2.05
N ASP A 33 -23.72 48.42 1.93
CA ASP A 33 -23.43 49.85 1.96
C ASP A 33 -24.07 50.60 0.80
N TRP A 34 -24.31 49.94 -0.35
CA TRP A 34 -25.06 50.53 -1.46
C TRP A 34 -26.43 51.05 -1.01
N ARG A 35 -27.10 50.36 -0.07
CA ARG A 35 -28.41 50.79 0.46
C ARG A 35 -28.32 51.69 1.69
N ARG A 36 -27.30 51.52 2.55
CA ARG A 36 -27.21 52.19 3.86
C ARG A 36 -26.32 53.44 3.89
N LYS A 37 -25.33 53.56 2.99
CA LYS A 37 -24.35 54.66 2.92
C LYS A 37 -23.70 54.99 4.28
N SER A 38 -23.30 53.98 5.05
CA SER A 38 -22.74 54.17 6.40
C SER A 38 -21.23 54.44 6.35
N ALA A 39 -20.78 55.46 7.08
CA ALA A 39 -19.36 55.78 7.22
C ALA A 39 -18.57 54.63 7.89
N GLU A 40 -19.19 53.93 8.85
CA GLU A 40 -18.59 52.81 9.57
C GLU A 40 -18.41 51.58 8.66
N LEU A 41 -19.38 51.32 7.77
CA LEU A 41 -19.27 50.26 6.78
C LEU A 41 -18.16 50.54 5.77
N LYS A 42 -18.03 51.79 5.31
CA LYS A 42 -16.95 52.19 4.40
C LYS A 42 -15.56 52.01 5.00
N ALA A 43 -15.37 52.37 6.27
CA ALA A 43 -14.12 52.13 6.98
C ALA A 43 -13.80 50.63 7.07
N SER A 44 -14.81 49.82 7.42
CA SER A 44 -14.68 48.35 7.52
C SER A 44 -14.35 47.70 6.18
N ILE A 45 -15.07 48.08 5.10
CA ILE A 45 -14.82 47.61 3.73
C ILE A 45 -13.39 47.94 3.31
N THR A 46 -12.92 49.15 3.61
CA THR A 46 -11.56 49.60 3.28
C THR A 46 -10.52 48.69 3.94
N ILE A 47 -10.65 48.41 5.23
CA ILE A 47 -9.74 47.52 5.97
C ILE A 47 -9.75 46.11 5.35
N LEU A 48 -10.93 45.56 5.06
CA LEU A 48 -11.06 44.22 4.49
C LEU A 48 -10.43 44.10 3.10
N VAL A 49 -10.56 45.12 2.25
CA VAL A 49 -9.89 45.17 0.94
C VAL A 49 -8.38 45.18 1.11
N TRP A 50 -7.85 45.98 2.04
CA TRP A 50 -6.41 46.04 2.31
C TRP A 50 -5.85 44.71 2.82
N VAL A 51 -6.49 44.11 3.82
CA VAL A 51 -6.06 42.81 4.37
C VAL A 51 -6.16 41.72 3.31
N GLY A 52 -7.25 41.69 2.54
CA GLY A 52 -7.47 40.73 1.46
C GLY A 52 -6.40 40.79 0.37
N ALA A 53 -6.08 41.99 -0.10
CA ALA A 53 -5.08 42.18 -1.15
C ALA A 53 -3.65 41.88 -0.66
N ILE A 54 -3.26 42.35 0.52
CA ILE A 54 -1.94 42.03 1.10
C ILE A 54 -1.79 40.51 1.28
N SER A 55 -2.84 39.86 1.77
CA SER A 55 -2.84 38.41 1.95
C SER A 55 -2.75 37.67 0.61
N SER A 56 -3.35 38.19 -0.46
CA SER A 56 -3.25 37.58 -1.79
C SER A 56 -1.82 37.63 -2.34
N LEU A 57 -1.09 38.71 -2.07
CA LEU A 57 0.32 38.85 -2.43
C LEU A 57 1.18 37.83 -1.67
N VAL A 58 0.97 37.70 -0.35
CA VAL A 58 1.67 36.71 0.48
C VAL A 58 1.34 35.29 0.03
N ALA A 59 0.07 34.99 -0.26
CA ALA A 59 -0.36 33.68 -0.72
C ALA A 59 0.25 33.30 -2.08
N VAL A 60 0.32 34.23 -3.04
CA VAL A 60 1.00 34.00 -4.33
C VAL A 60 2.51 33.82 -4.12
N ALA A 61 3.16 34.64 -3.29
CA ALA A 61 4.59 34.51 -3.02
C ALA A 61 4.93 33.14 -2.38
N LEU A 62 4.20 32.74 -1.33
CA LEU A 62 4.36 31.44 -0.69
C LEU A 62 3.96 30.29 -1.62
N GLY A 63 2.93 30.46 -2.44
CA GLY A 63 2.48 29.48 -3.43
C GLY A 63 3.48 29.26 -4.57
N LEU A 64 4.15 30.32 -5.05
CA LEU A 64 5.24 30.22 -6.03
C LEU A 64 6.50 29.60 -5.43
N LEU A 65 6.78 29.87 -4.15
CA LEU A 65 7.84 29.17 -3.43
C LEU A 65 7.49 27.68 -3.27
N LEU A 66 6.24 27.36 -2.93
CA LEU A 66 5.75 26.00 -2.78
C LEU A 66 5.73 25.24 -4.12
N SER A 67 5.32 25.86 -5.23
CA SER A 67 5.31 25.24 -6.56
C SER A 67 6.71 24.94 -7.09
N ASN A 68 7.72 25.63 -6.57
CA ASN A 68 9.14 25.36 -6.87
C ASN A 68 9.75 24.30 -5.94
N ILE A 69 9.03 23.86 -4.91
CA ILE A 69 9.49 22.91 -3.87
C ILE A 69 8.73 21.57 -3.94
N GLU A 70 7.44 21.56 -4.27
CA GLU A 70 6.60 20.34 -4.41
C GLU A 70 6.36 19.99 -5.89
N GLU A 71 6.45 18.70 -6.28
CA GLU A 71 6.14 18.21 -7.65
C GLU A 71 4.63 18.17 -7.94
N TYR A 72 3.93 19.29 -7.74
CA TYR A 72 2.60 19.43 -8.31
C TYR A 72 2.74 19.64 -9.83
N ASN A 73 2.59 18.56 -10.60
CA ASN A 73 2.61 18.59 -12.06
C ASN A 73 1.20 18.37 -12.62
N GLY A 74 0.83 19.16 -13.64
CA GLY A 74 -0.44 19.02 -14.34
C GLY A 74 -1.18 20.35 -14.52
N ASP A 75 -2.15 20.36 -15.43
CA ASP A 75 -2.88 21.56 -15.85
C ASP A 75 -3.59 22.26 -14.68
N THR A 76 -4.12 21.51 -13.73
CA THR A 76 -4.80 22.02 -12.52
C THR A 76 -3.90 22.94 -11.69
N VAL A 77 -2.61 22.61 -11.58
CA VAL A 77 -1.61 23.38 -10.81
C VAL A 77 -1.30 24.69 -11.52
N THR A 78 -1.08 24.61 -12.83
CA THR A 78 -0.84 25.78 -13.67
C THR A 78 -2.03 26.74 -13.65
N ILE A 79 -3.25 26.21 -13.75
CA ILE A 79 -4.47 27.03 -13.68
C ILE A 79 -4.65 27.63 -12.28
N HIS A 80 -4.37 26.89 -11.20
CA HIS A 80 -4.39 27.41 -9.84
C HIS A 80 -3.37 28.56 -9.65
N GLN A 81 -2.14 28.38 -10.12
CA GLN A 81 -1.08 29.38 -10.05
C GLN A 81 -1.47 30.67 -10.78
N TRP A 82 -1.92 30.57 -12.04
CA TRP A 82 -2.30 31.74 -12.83
C TRP A 82 -3.58 32.41 -12.32
N SER A 83 -4.56 31.65 -11.85
CA SER A 83 -5.75 32.23 -11.22
C SER A 83 -5.42 32.94 -9.90
N GLY A 84 -4.47 32.43 -9.12
CA GLY A 84 -3.92 33.11 -7.95
C GLY A 84 -3.25 34.45 -8.29
N ILE A 85 -2.35 34.46 -9.30
CA ILE A 85 -1.67 35.68 -9.76
C ILE A 85 -2.68 36.71 -10.30
N ALA A 86 -3.65 36.28 -11.11
CA ALA A 86 -4.69 37.15 -11.63
C ALA A 86 -5.53 37.78 -10.50
N THR A 87 -5.86 36.99 -9.48
CA THR A 87 -6.58 37.47 -8.29
C THR A 87 -5.79 38.51 -7.52
N MET A 88 -4.48 38.31 -7.34
CA MET A 88 -3.59 39.28 -6.70
C MET A 88 -3.51 40.60 -7.48
N LEU A 89 -3.38 40.55 -8.81
CA LEU A 89 -3.35 41.76 -9.65
C LEU A 89 -4.66 42.53 -9.59
N LEU A 90 -5.79 41.83 -9.62
CA LEU A 90 -7.12 42.43 -9.48
C LEU A 90 -7.31 43.06 -8.11
N ALA A 91 -6.86 42.41 -7.03
CA ALA A 91 -6.94 42.95 -5.67
C ALA A 91 -6.06 44.20 -5.51
N GLY A 92 -4.88 44.23 -6.14
CA GLY A 92 -4.04 45.43 -6.24
C GLY A 92 -4.71 46.58 -7.00
N LEU A 93 -5.38 46.27 -8.11
CA LEU A 93 -6.19 47.25 -8.85
C LEU A 93 -7.36 47.78 -8.02
N THR A 94 -7.98 46.94 -7.18
CA THR A 94 -9.03 47.35 -6.25
C THR A 94 -8.52 48.34 -5.21
N ILE A 95 -7.35 48.11 -4.61
CA ILE A 95 -6.70 49.10 -3.72
C ILE A 95 -6.41 50.40 -4.47
N PHE A 96 -5.84 50.31 -5.68
CA PHE A 96 -5.50 51.48 -6.47
C PHE A 96 -6.74 52.33 -6.80
N ALA A 97 -7.82 51.68 -7.22
CA ALA A 97 -9.08 52.34 -7.52
C ALA A 97 -9.74 52.94 -6.28
N LEU A 98 -9.62 52.27 -5.12
CA LEU A 98 -10.08 52.78 -3.84
C LEU A 98 -9.30 54.04 -3.42
N LYS A 99 -7.97 54.04 -3.57
CA LYS A 99 -7.09 55.18 -3.23
C LYS A 99 -7.29 56.36 -4.18
N THR A 100 -7.54 56.11 -5.45
CA THR A 100 -7.78 57.13 -6.48
C THR A 100 -9.23 57.59 -6.56
N GLN A 101 -10.10 57.11 -5.65
CA GLN A 101 -11.52 57.44 -5.57
C GLN A 101 -12.30 57.18 -6.88
N ARG A 102 -11.86 56.19 -7.68
CA ARG A 102 -12.52 55.79 -8.94
C ARG A 102 -13.58 54.74 -8.67
N GLU A 103 -14.78 55.18 -8.31
CA GLU A 103 -15.86 54.33 -7.78
C GLU A 103 -16.27 53.17 -8.70
N LEU A 104 -16.42 53.41 -10.01
CA LEU A 104 -16.77 52.37 -10.99
C LEU A 104 -15.66 51.31 -11.11
N LEU A 105 -14.40 51.75 -11.17
CA LEU A 105 -13.24 50.88 -11.29
C LEU A 105 -13.04 50.06 -10.01
N TYR A 106 -13.25 50.68 -8.84
CA TYR A 106 -13.18 50.02 -7.55
C TYR A 106 -14.21 48.90 -7.45
N ARG A 107 -15.48 49.19 -7.77
CA ARG A 107 -16.56 48.19 -7.73
C ARG A 107 -16.30 47.04 -8.71
N SER A 108 -15.93 47.37 -9.95
CA SER A 108 -15.70 46.36 -10.98
C SER A 108 -14.51 45.46 -10.64
N SER A 109 -13.40 46.05 -10.17
CA SER A 109 -12.22 45.27 -9.76
C SER A 109 -12.46 44.45 -8.49
N LEU A 110 -13.27 44.93 -7.53
CA LEU A 110 -13.62 44.15 -6.33
C LEU A 110 -14.47 42.91 -6.68
N ILE A 111 -15.43 43.07 -7.60
CA ILE A 111 -16.24 41.95 -8.11
C ILE A 111 -15.33 40.94 -8.82
N LEU A 112 -14.46 41.41 -9.73
CA LEU A 112 -13.53 40.55 -10.46
C LEU A 112 -12.54 39.85 -9.52
N SER A 113 -12.03 40.54 -8.50
CA SER A 113 -11.17 39.94 -7.47
C SER A 113 -11.89 38.82 -6.73
N THR A 114 -13.17 39.02 -6.40
CA THR A 114 -13.98 38.00 -5.71
C THR A 114 -14.21 36.76 -6.58
N ILE A 115 -14.44 36.96 -7.89
CA ILE A 115 -14.49 35.85 -8.86
C ILE A 115 -13.15 35.13 -8.93
N GLY A 116 -12.05 35.89 -8.96
CA GLY A 116 -10.69 35.34 -8.92
C GLY A 116 -10.45 34.45 -7.70
N VAL A 117 -10.81 34.92 -6.50
CA VAL A 117 -10.72 34.13 -5.26
C VAL A 117 -11.52 32.83 -5.37
N ALA A 118 -12.74 32.87 -5.91
CA ALA A 118 -13.57 31.69 -6.11
C ALA A 118 -12.92 30.67 -7.07
N VAL A 119 -12.36 31.14 -8.19
CA VAL A 119 -11.68 30.31 -9.19
C VAL A 119 -10.39 29.71 -8.63
N ALA A 120 -9.54 30.54 -8.01
CA ALA A 120 -8.30 30.07 -7.40
C ALA A 120 -8.59 29.05 -6.28
N GLY A 121 -9.56 29.33 -5.40
CA GLY A 121 -9.98 28.39 -4.36
C GLY A 121 -10.57 27.08 -4.92
N HIS A 122 -11.22 27.12 -6.08
CA HIS A 122 -11.74 25.91 -6.74
C HIS A 122 -10.61 24.97 -7.17
N PHE A 123 -9.63 25.49 -7.91
CA PHE A 123 -8.50 24.69 -8.36
C PHE A 123 -7.59 24.28 -7.20
N GLY A 124 -7.45 25.14 -6.17
CA GLY A 124 -6.74 24.77 -4.95
C GLY A 124 -7.38 23.58 -4.23
N ALA A 125 -8.71 23.51 -4.20
CA ALA A 125 -9.42 22.37 -3.62
C ALA A 125 -9.37 21.10 -4.49
N MET A 126 -9.26 21.22 -5.81
CA MET A 126 -9.04 20.06 -6.70
C MET A 126 -7.69 19.39 -6.42
N LEU A 127 -6.65 20.17 -6.14
CA LEU A 127 -5.32 19.65 -5.80
C LEU A 127 -5.32 18.80 -4.52
N THR A 128 -6.17 19.13 -3.54
CA THR A 128 -6.20 18.44 -2.24
C THR A 128 -7.29 17.38 -2.12
N HIS A 129 -8.35 17.48 -2.92
CA HIS A 129 -9.56 16.66 -2.77
C HIS A 129 -10.03 15.98 -4.06
N GLY A 130 -9.30 16.10 -5.17
CA GLY A 130 -9.58 15.46 -6.46
C GLY A 130 -10.31 16.36 -7.46
N ASP A 131 -10.18 16.02 -8.75
CA ASP A 131 -10.55 16.88 -9.89
C ASP A 131 -12.05 17.23 -9.98
N ASP A 132 -12.93 16.47 -9.32
CA ASP A 132 -14.37 16.71 -9.31
C ASP A 132 -14.89 17.29 -7.98
N TYR A 133 -14.02 17.77 -7.09
CA TYR A 133 -14.41 18.13 -5.72
C TYR A 133 -15.58 19.13 -5.61
N LEU A 134 -15.62 20.21 -6.38
CA LEU A 134 -16.74 21.18 -6.37
C LEU A 134 -17.83 20.85 -7.39
N THR A 135 -17.50 20.11 -8.45
CA THR A 135 -18.44 19.85 -9.55
C THR A 135 -19.19 18.54 -9.38
N SER A 136 -18.69 17.58 -8.61
CA SER A 136 -19.38 16.31 -8.25
C SER A 136 -20.68 16.53 -7.45
N VAL A 137 -20.86 17.70 -6.85
CA VAL A 137 -22.12 18.09 -6.20
C VAL A 137 -23.09 18.80 -7.15
N LEU A 138 -22.67 19.17 -8.36
CA LEU A 138 -23.54 19.76 -9.37
C LEU A 138 -24.42 18.69 -10.00
N PRO A 139 -25.70 18.99 -10.25
CA PRO A 139 -26.68 17.99 -10.70
C PRO A 139 -26.35 17.33 -12.05
N PHE A 140 -25.51 17.96 -12.88
CA PHE A 140 -25.19 17.48 -14.24
C PHE A 140 -23.99 16.53 -14.30
N ASN A 141 -23.06 16.59 -13.36
CA ASN A 141 -21.85 15.75 -13.35
C ASN A 141 -22.06 14.38 -12.67
N GLN A 142 -23.22 14.16 -12.05
CA GLN A 142 -23.60 12.87 -11.49
C GLN A 142 -23.97 11.81 -12.56
N ILE A 143 -23.98 12.20 -13.85
CA ILE A 143 -24.43 11.36 -14.96
C ILE A 143 -23.27 10.58 -15.63
N GLN A 144 -21.99 10.93 -15.39
CA GLN A 144 -20.88 10.48 -16.26
C GLN A 144 -19.76 9.68 -15.59
N GLN A 145 -20.08 8.85 -14.58
CA GLN A 145 -19.14 7.85 -14.04
C GLN A 145 -19.79 6.46 -13.97
N THR A 146 -19.72 5.74 -15.10
CA THR A 146 -19.88 4.29 -15.25
C THR A 146 -18.67 3.86 -16.09
N GLU A 147 -17.74 3.06 -15.60
CA GLU A 147 -17.83 1.61 -15.52
C GLU A 147 -16.89 1.09 -14.42
N GLY A 148 -17.45 0.32 -13.50
CA GLY A 148 -16.72 -0.41 -12.48
C GLY A 148 -17.62 -1.56 -12.06
N THR A 149 -17.58 -2.63 -12.85
CA THR A 149 -18.29 -3.86 -12.56
C THR A 149 -17.64 -4.52 -11.35
N GLY A 150 -18.34 -4.48 -10.21
CA GLY A 150 -18.10 -5.43 -9.12
C GLY A 150 -18.51 -6.81 -9.62
N ASP A 151 -17.57 -7.52 -10.24
CA ASP A 151 -17.76 -8.92 -10.64
C ASP A 151 -17.19 -9.79 -9.52
N GLY A 152 -18.01 -9.94 -8.48
CA GLY A 152 -17.75 -10.84 -7.35
C GLY A 152 -18.50 -12.16 -7.43
N THR A 153 -19.42 -12.36 -8.39
CA THR A 153 -20.35 -13.49 -8.34
C THR A 153 -21.02 -13.74 -9.70
N ASN A 154 -20.94 -14.99 -10.17
CA ASN A 154 -21.35 -15.42 -11.52
C ASN A 154 -22.86 -15.67 -11.71
N PHE A 155 -23.74 -15.12 -10.85
CA PHE A 155 -25.18 -15.40 -10.97
C PHE A 155 -25.74 -14.75 -12.23
N THR A 156 -25.89 -15.57 -13.28
CA THR A 156 -26.37 -15.12 -14.58
C THR A 156 -27.87 -15.36 -14.64
N LEU A 157 -28.66 -14.29 -14.48
CA LEU A 157 -30.13 -14.31 -14.55
C LEU A 157 -30.67 -15.06 -15.78
N ALA A 158 -29.96 -14.98 -16.92
CA ALA A 158 -30.34 -15.65 -18.18
C ALA A 158 -30.19 -17.18 -18.17
N SER A 159 -29.47 -17.76 -17.20
CA SER A 159 -29.14 -19.19 -17.15
C SER A 159 -30.12 -20.04 -16.33
N VAL A 160 -31.06 -19.41 -15.61
CA VAL A 160 -32.00 -20.12 -14.72
C VAL A 160 -33.31 -20.42 -15.42
N LYS A 161 -33.67 -21.70 -15.55
CA LYS A 161 -34.98 -22.15 -16.02
C LYS A 161 -35.64 -23.02 -14.94
N GLY A 162 -36.80 -22.60 -14.43
CA GLY A 162 -37.55 -23.32 -13.38
C GLY A 162 -37.27 -22.84 -11.95
N PRO A 163 -37.79 -23.55 -10.92
CA PRO A 163 -37.57 -23.22 -9.51
C PRO A 163 -36.09 -23.23 -9.13
N LEU A 164 -35.67 -22.31 -8.27
CA LEU A 164 -34.28 -22.23 -7.81
C LEU A 164 -33.92 -23.45 -6.95
N THR A 165 -32.80 -24.08 -7.27
CA THR A 165 -32.16 -25.08 -6.41
C THR A 165 -31.49 -24.42 -5.21
N GLU A 166 -31.24 -25.15 -4.12
CA GLU A 166 -30.59 -24.59 -2.91
C GLU A 166 -29.23 -23.93 -3.18
N PRO A 167 -28.34 -24.47 -4.05
CA PRO A 167 -27.10 -23.77 -4.44
C PRO A 167 -27.37 -22.44 -5.16
N GLN A 168 -28.36 -22.39 -6.03
CA GLN A 168 -28.75 -21.15 -6.73
C GLN A 168 -29.39 -20.14 -5.75
N ILE A 169 -30.16 -20.59 -4.76
CA ILE A 169 -30.67 -19.74 -3.68
C ILE A 169 -29.52 -19.14 -2.88
N GLN A 170 -28.48 -19.93 -2.56
CA GLN A 170 -27.30 -19.41 -1.88
C GLN A 170 -26.55 -18.35 -2.70
N GLU A 171 -26.33 -18.58 -4.00
CA GLU A 171 -25.65 -17.62 -4.88
C GLU A 171 -26.47 -16.33 -5.05
N LEU A 172 -27.78 -16.44 -5.26
CA LEU A 172 -28.67 -15.28 -5.35
C LEU A 172 -28.74 -14.50 -4.04
N ASN A 173 -28.82 -15.20 -2.90
CA ASN A 173 -28.81 -14.56 -1.58
C ASN A 173 -27.49 -13.82 -1.32
N LEU A 174 -26.37 -14.41 -1.72
CA LEU A 174 -25.04 -13.79 -1.63
C LEU A 174 -24.95 -12.50 -2.45
N GLU A 175 -25.43 -12.51 -3.69
CA GLU A 175 -25.52 -11.33 -4.55
C GLU A 175 -26.35 -10.22 -3.91
N VAL A 176 -27.56 -10.55 -3.45
CA VAL A 176 -28.49 -9.60 -2.81
C VAL A 176 -27.87 -8.98 -1.55
N ARG A 177 -27.25 -9.80 -0.70
CA ARG A 177 -26.60 -9.32 0.54
C ARG A 177 -25.36 -8.48 0.22
N SER A 178 -24.61 -8.78 -0.84
CA SER A 178 -23.51 -7.94 -1.32
C SER A 178 -24.00 -6.58 -1.79
N ILE A 179 -25.12 -6.52 -2.54
CA ILE A 179 -25.74 -5.26 -2.96
C ILE A 179 -26.15 -4.43 -1.73
N PHE A 180 -26.82 -5.04 -0.74
CA PHE A 180 -27.21 -4.33 0.48
C PHE A 180 -26.02 -3.92 1.33
N ALA A 181 -24.96 -4.72 1.40
CA ALA A 181 -23.75 -4.39 2.14
C ALA A 181 -23.08 -3.13 1.61
N HIS A 182 -22.89 -3.05 0.29
CA HIS A 182 -22.22 -1.91 -0.34
C HIS A 182 -23.09 -0.65 -0.38
N ASN A 183 -24.41 -0.81 -0.56
CA ASN A 183 -25.29 0.32 -0.86
C ASN A 183 -26.21 0.74 0.31
N CYS A 184 -26.41 -0.11 1.32
CA CYS A 184 -27.48 0.09 2.31
C CYS A 184 -27.04 0.03 3.78
N TYR A 185 -26.10 -0.84 4.17
CA TYR A 185 -25.78 -1.07 5.60
C TYR A 185 -25.23 0.16 6.33
N SER A 186 -24.60 1.10 5.61
CA SER A 186 -24.12 2.37 6.21
C SER A 186 -25.23 3.20 6.87
N CYS A 187 -26.49 2.98 6.48
CA CYS A 187 -27.66 3.65 7.04
C CYS A 187 -28.72 2.70 7.62
N HIS A 188 -28.70 1.41 7.23
CA HIS A 188 -29.68 0.39 7.58
C HIS A 188 -29.01 -0.91 8.08
N GLY A 189 -27.97 -0.76 8.90
CA GLY A 189 -27.18 -1.85 9.49
C GLY A 189 -27.08 -1.72 11.02
N GLU A 190 -26.30 -2.56 11.68
CA GLU A 190 -26.27 -2.62 13.15
C GLU A 190 -25.90 -1.31 13.83
N GLY A 191 -24.84 -0.65 13.34
CA GLY A 191 -24.41 0.63 13.91
C GLY A 191 -25.36 1.80 13.62
N LYS A 192 -26.30 1.66 12.67
CA LYS A 192 -27.21 2.74 12.27
C LYS A 192 -28.48 2.22 11.62
N THR A 193 -29.64 2.54 12.21
CA THR A 193 -30.96 2.03 11.81
C THR A 193 -31.92 3.14 11.40
N LYS A 194 -31.64 3.81 10.27
CA LYS A 194 -32.53 4.86 9.77
C LYS A 194 -33.90 4.30 9.43
N GLY A 195 -34.95 5.00 9.86
CA GLY A 195 -36.33 4.56 9.66
C GLY A 195 -36.64 3.22 10.34
N GLU A 196 -35.87 2.86 11.37
CA GLU A 196 -35.98 1.59 12.11
C GLU A 196 -35.81 0.34 11.23
N LEU A 197 -35.25 0.52 10.02
CA LEU A 197 -35.01 -0.55 9.06
C LEU A 197 -33.58 -1.08 9.19
N ARG A 198 -33.47 -2.41 9.21
CA ARG A 198 -32.22 -3.19 9.24
C ARG A 198 -32.28 -4.19 8.08
N LEU A 199 -31.27 -4.18 7.21
CA LEU A 199 -31.23 -4.97 5.97
C LEU A 199 -30.16 -6.08 5.98
N ASP A 200 -29.40 -6.18 7.07
CA ASP A 200 -28.19 -7.00 7.21
C ASP A 200 -28.43 -8.42 7.73
N LYS A 201 -29.64 -8.71 8.24
CA LYS A 201 -30.03 -10.07 8.65
C LYS A 201 -31.44 -10.41 8.19
N LYS A 202 -31.67 -11.71 7.91
CA LYS A 202 -32.96 -12.29 7.52
C LYS A 202 -34.11 -11.80 8.40
N GLU A 203 -33.96 -11.95 9.72
CA GLU A 203 -35.01 -11.60 10.68
C GLU A 203 -35.44 -10.13 10.59
N PHE A 204 -34.50 -9.23 10.32
CA PHE A 204 -34.75 -7.81 10.31
C PHE A 204 -35.27 -7.29 8.97
N ILE A 205 -34.73 -7.81 7.86
CA ILE A 205 -35.15 -7.38 6.52
C ILE A 205 -36.63 -7.71 6.27
N PHE A 206 -37.10 -8.86 6.74
CA PHE A 206 -38.51 -9.26 6.63
C PHE A 206 -39.41 -8.62 7.69
N LYS A 207 -38.86 -8.16 8.82
CA LYS A 207 -39.61 -7.34 9.80
C LYS A 207 -39.99 -5.98 9.22
N GLY A 208 -39.15 -5.43 8.34
CA GLY A 208 -39.35 -4.11 7.75
C GLY A 208 -38.90 -2.97 8.67
N GLY A 209 -39.40 -1.77 8.41
CA GLY A 209 -39.04 -0.56 9.16
C GLY A 209 -40.25 0.09 9.85
N LYS A 210 -40.08 1.36 10.22
CA LYS A 210 -41.09 2.20 10.89
C LYS A 210 -42.47 2.20 10.21
N HIS A 211 -42.51 2.01 8.89
CA HIS A 211 -43.75 2.03 8.08
C HIS A 211 -44.22 0.63 7.66
N GLY A 212 -43.72 -0.43 8.30
CA GLY A 212 -44.09 -1.82 8.01
C GLY A 212 -43.10 -2.53 7.07
N PRO A 213 -43.54 -3.66 6.47
CA PRO A 213 -42.70 -4.47 5.58
C PRO A 213 -42.18 -3.66 4.39
N VAL A 214 -40.92 -3.89 4.02
CA VAL A 214 -40.29 -3.25 2.84
C VAL A 214 -40.19 -4.18 1.63
N ILE A 215 -40.49 -5.47 1.84
CA ILE A 215 -40.49 -6.52 0.82
C ILE A 215 -41.83 -7.25 0.89
N GLU A 216 -42.47 -7.38 -0.26
CA GLU A 216 -43.61 -8.27 -0.48
C GLU A 216 -43.15 -9.45 -1.34
N ALA A 217 -43.04 -10.63 -0.72
CA ALA A 217 -42.58 -11.84 -1.39
C ALA A 217 -43.42 -12.15 -2.64
N GLY A 218 -42.75 -12.33 -3.78
CA GLY A 218 -43.36 -12.60 -5.09
C GLY A 218 -43.80 -11.36 -5.87
N LYS A 219 -43.79 -10.17 -5.24
CA LYS A 219 -44.34 -8.92 -5.81
C LYS A 219 -43.32 -7.78 -5.77
N PRO A 220 -42.31 -7.77 -6.66
CA PRO A 220 -41.32 -6.70 -6.70
C PRO A 220 -41.95 -5.32 -6.89
N GLU A 221 -43.00 -5.21 -7.71
CA GLU A 221 -43.71 -3.97 -8.01
C GLU A 221 -44.46 -3.37 -6.80
N SER A 222 -44.86 -4.22 -5.83
CA SER A 222 -45.50 -3.78 -4.58
C SER A 222 -44.51 -3.62 -3.42
N SER A 223 -43.24 -3.97 -3.63
CA SER A 223 -42.21 -3.89 -2.59
C SER A 223 -41.65 -2.47 -2.47
N GLU A 224 -41.79 -1.87 -1.28
CA GLU A 224 -41.35 -0.50 -1.01
C GLU A 224 -39.84 -0.30 -1.25
N ILE A 225 -39.02 -1.35 -1.06
CA ILE A 225 -37.59 -1.30 -1.37
C ILE A 225 -37.34 -1.06 -2.86
N ILE A 226 -38.06 -1.74 -3.76
CA ILE A 226 -37.93 -1.58 -5.22
C ILE A 226 -38.41 -0.20 -5.64
N ARG A 227 -39.56 0.25 -5.10
CA ARG A 227 -40.06 1.61 -5.34
C ARG A 227 -38.99 2.64 -5.00
N ARG A 228 -38.39 2.57 -3.81
CA ARG A 228 -37.41 3.58 -3.35
C ARG A 228 -36.10 3.59 -4.14
N ILE A 229 -35.60 2.43 -4.59
CA ILE A 229 -34.36 2.36 -5.37
C ILE A 229 -34.54 2.72 -6.85
N THR A 230 -35.75 2.61 -7.38
CA THR A 230 -36.09 2.97 -8.78
C THR A 230 -36.54 4.43 -8.95
N LEU A 231 -36.85 5.14 -7.86
CA LEU A 231 -37.22 6.55 -7.92
C LEU A 231 -36.13 7.42 -8.57
N PRO A 232 -36.51 8.46 -9.34
CA PRO A 232 -35.56 9.36 -10.01
C PRO A 232 -34.58 10.04 -9.05
N THR A 233 -33.38 10.32 -9.57
CA THR A 233 -32.35 11.07 -8.85
C THR A 233 -32.89 12.41 -8.33
N GLY A 234 -32.71 12.66 -7.03
CA GLY A 234 -33.18 13.88 -6.37
C GLY A 234 -34.57 13.78 -5.72
N HIS A 235 -35.33 12.70 -5.96
CA HIS A 235 -36.61 12.49 -5.27
C HIS A 235 -36.40 12.28 -3.76
N LYS A 236 -37.23 12.91 -2.91
CA LYS A 236 -37.03 12.96 -1.45
C LYS A 236 -37.03 11.58 -0.77
N GLU A 237 -37.77 10.64 -1.33
CA GLU A 237 -37.90 9.27 -0.81
C GLU A 237 -36.95 8.27 -1.47
N ALA A 238 -36.19 8.70 -2.48
CA ALA A 238 -35.30 7.82 -3.22
C ALA A 238 -34.16 7.34 -2.31
N MET A 239 -33.84 6.05 -2.42
CA MET A 239 -32.77 5.40 -1.66
C MET A 239 -31.70 4.84 -2.60
N PRO A 240 -30.39 5.07 -2.35
CA PRO A 240 -29.82 5.83 -1.25
C PRO A 240 -30.12 7.35 -1.32
N THR A 241 -30.36 7.98 -0.15
CA THR A 241 -30.62 9.45 -0.06
C THR A 241 -29.42 10.31 -0.44
N LYS A 242 -28.21 9.74 -0.37
CA LYS A 242 -26.91 10.31 -0.73
C LYS A 242 -26.01 9.14 -1.16
N GLY A 243 -25.14 9.36 -2.16
CA GLY A 243 -24.22 8.33 -2.67
C GLY A 243 -24.65 7.76 -4.02
N LYS A 244 -23.89 6.80 -4.52
CA LYS A 244 -24.13 6.13 -5.81
C LYS A 244 -25.47 5.38 -5.78
N ARG A 245 -26.26 5.49 -6.86
CA ARG A 245 -27.47 4.69 -7.06
C ARG A 245 -27.08 3.27 -7.48
N LEU A 246 -27.97 2.31 -7.23
CA LEU A 246 -27.82 0.97 -7.77
C LEU A 246 -27.89 1.04 -9.30
N THR A 247 -27.06 0.22 -9.94
CA THR A 247 -27.10 -0.02 -11.39
C THR A 247 -28.35 -0.81 -11.78
N GLU A 248 -28.74 -0.76 -13.06
CA GLU A 248 -29.86 -1.56 -13.57
C GLU A 248 -29.66 -3.06 -13.31
N LYS A 249 -28.42 -3.56 -13.41
CA LYS A 249 -28.06 -4.94 -13.07
C LYS A 249 -28.39 -5.26 -11.61
N GLU A 250 -27.94 -4.43 -10.67
CA GLU A 250 -28.21 -4.63 -9.23
C GLU A 250 -29.70 -4.57 -8.91
N ILE A 251 -30.44 -3.61 -9.50
CA ILE A 251 -31.90 -3.52 -9.34
C ILE A 251 -32.58 -4.79 -9.87
N SER A 252 -32.20 -5.26 -11.06
CA SER A 252 -32.79 -6.47 -11.67
C SER A 252 -32.56 -7.73 -10.82
N ILE A 253 -31.42 -7.82 -10.13
CA ILE A 253 -31.13 -8.92 -9.20
C ILE A 253 -32.06 -8.86 -7.99
N LEU A 254 -32.26 -7.67 -7.40
CA LEU A 254 -33.18 -7.48 -6.28
C LEU A 254 -34.63 -7.78 -6.67
N GLU A 255 -35.07 -7.29 -7.83
CA GLU A 255 -36.41 -7.57 -8.37
C GLU A 255 -36.61 -9.07 -8.60
N TYR A 256 -35.63 -9.74 -9.21
CA TYR A 256 -35.68 -11.18 -9.43
C TYR A 256 -35.74 -11.94 -8.11
N TRP A 257 -34.90 -11.59 -7.13
CA TRP A 257 -34.92 -12.20 -5.81
C TRP A 257 -36.29 -12.08 -5.14
N ILE A 258 -36.89 -10.89 -5.13
CA ILE A 258 -38.23 -10.67 -4.57
C ILE A 258 -39.27 -11.47 -5.35
N LYS A 259 -39.21 -11.48 -6.69
CA LYS A 259 -40.11 -12.26 -7.54
C LYS A 259 -40.07 -13.76 -7.24
N GLN A 260 -38.91 -14.30 -6.87
CA GLN A 260 -38.76 -15.70 -6.44
C GLN A 260 -39.26 -15.95 -5.00
N GLY A 261 -39.92 -14.98 -4.38
CA GLY A 261 -40.39 -15.07 -3.00
C GLY A 261 -39.37 -14.60 -1.96
N ALA A 262 -38.34 -13.86 -2.39
CA ALA A 262 -37.20 -13.45 -1.55
C ALA A 262 -36.57 -14.63 -0.79
N PRO A 263 -36.21 -15.74 -1.50
CA PRO A 263 -35.76 -16.96 -0.84
C PRO A 263 -34.46 -16.70 -0.07
N TRP A 264 -34.37 -17.35 1.07
CA TRP A 264 -33.22 -17.30 1.96
C TRP A 264 -32.77 -18.73 2.25
N PRO A 265 -31.46 -19.03 2.23
CA PRO A 265 -30.97 -20.38 2.46
C PRO A 265 -31.50 -20.97 3.78
N SER A 266 -31.82 -22.26 3.78
CA SER A 266 -32.28 -22.97 4.98
C SER A 266 -31.15 -23.33 5.96
N GLY A 267 -29.90 -23.30 5.49
CA GLY A 267 -28.69 -23.60 6.27
C GLY A 267 -27.82 -22.36 6.54
N THR A 268 -26.55 -22.60 6.89
CA THR A 268 -25.56 -21.54 7.12
C THR A 268 -25.41 -20.66 5.88
N GLU A 269 -25.59 -19.35 6.06
CA GLU A 269 -25.42 -18.34 5.01
C GLU A 269 -23.97 -18.34 4.52
N LYS A 270 -23.76 -18.36 3.19
CA LYS A 270 -22.45 -18.05 2.62
C LYS A 270 -22.06 -16.63 3.02
N SER A 271 -20.81 -16.42 3.39
CA SER A 271 -20.32 -15.08 3.67
C SER A 271 -20.26 -14.22 2.41
N ILE A 272 -20.53 -12.91 2.56
CA ILE A 272 -20.26 -11.89 1.54
C ILE A 272 -18.76 -11.66 1.33
N TYR A 273 -17.94 -12.06 2.30
CA TYR A 273 -16.49 -12.04 2.20
C TYR A 273 -15.99 -13.41 1.77
N ARG A 274 -15.10 -13.42 0.77
CA ARG A 274 -14.38 -14.64 0.44
C ARG A 274 -13.51 -15.03 1.63
N VAL A 275 -13.44 -16.32 1.93
CA VAL A 275 -12.42 -16.90 2.80
C VAL A 275 -11.61 -17.86 1.93
N ALA A 276 -10.30 -17.64 1.84
CA ALA A 276 -9.42 -18.55 1.11
C ALA A 276 -9.44 -19.94 1.78
N GLU A 277 -9.50 -20.99 0.97
CA GLU A 277 -9.47 -22.36 1.47
C GLU A 277 -8.20 -22.62 2.30
N LEU A 278 -8.40 -23.16 3.49
CA LEU A 278 -7.32 -23.49 4.41
C LEU A 278 -6.50 -24.69 3.91
N ALA A 279 -7.17 -25.70 3.36
CA ALA A 279 -6.55 -26.95 2.97
C ALA A 279 -5.47 -26.74 1.88
N PRO A 280 -4.33 -27.43 1.96
CA PRO A 280 -3.36 -27.44 0.88
C PRO A 280 -3.93 -28.15 -0.35
N ARG A 281 -3.55 -27.70 -1.54
CA ARG A 281 -3.90 -28.34 -2.80
C ARG A 281 -2.66 -28.47 -3.66
N MET A 282 -2.38 -29.66 -4.18
CA MET A 282 -1.36 -29.85 -5.21
C MET A 282 -2.06 -29.89 -6.57
N PRO A 283 -1.94 -28.86 -7.41
CA PRO A 283 -2.59 -28.86 -8.72
C PRO A 283 -1.91 -29.86 -9.67
N ILE A 284 -2.70 -30.37 -10.62
CA ILE A 284 -2.16 -31.21 -11.70
C ILE A 284 -1.36 -30.32 -12.65
N LEU A 285 -0.08 -30.63 -12.84
CA LEU A 285 0.77 -29.84 -13.73
C LEU A 285 0.48 -30.18 -15.20
N PRO A 286 0.18 -29.20 -16.08
CA PRO A 286 0.03 -29.42 -17.53
C PRO A 286 1.29 -30.04 -18.11
N PRO A 287 1.31 -30.98 -19.07
CA PRO A 287 2.53 -31.69 -19.49
C PRO A 287 3.73 -30.76 -19.80
N ALA A 288 4.94 -31.21 -19.46
CA ALA A 288 6.16 -30.48 -19.79
C ALA A 288 6.38 -30.46 -21.31
N THR A 289 6.90 -29.35 -21.83
CA THR A 289 7.26 -29.19 -23.24
C THR A 289 8.74 -28.80 -23.34
N ALA A 290 9.31 -28.86 -24.54
CA ALA A 290 10.67 -28.37 -24.77
C ALA A 290 10.81 -26.86 -24.42
N GLU A 291 9.74 -26.08 -24.60
CA GLU A 291 9.73 -24.65 -24.30
C GLU A 291 9.48 -24.33 -22.82
N PHE A 292 8.67 -25.14 -22.13
CA PHE A 292 8.29 -24.97 -20.73
C PHE A 292 8.53 -26.26 -19.94
N PRO A 293 9.81 -26.57 -19.62
CA PRO A 293 10.13 -27.75 -18.82
C PRO A 293 9.80 -27.54 -17.33
N GLN A 294 9.89 -26.30 -16.83
CA GLN A 294 9.72 -25.98 -15.41
C GLN A 294 8.23 -25.88 -15.00
N PRO A 295 7.85 -26.36 -13.80
CA PRO A 295 6.46 -26.30 -13.31
C PRO A 295 5.83 -24.91 -13.27
N ILE A 296 6.57 -23.89 -12.81
CA ILE A 296 6.09 -22.50 -12.76
C ILE A 296 5.67 -22.04 -14.16
N ASP A 297 6.54 -22.27 -15.15
CA ASP A 297 6.30 -21.81 -16.52
C ASP A 297 5.14 -22.56 -17.18
N ARG A 298 4.93 -23.83 -16.85
CA ARG A 298 3.79 -24.64 -17.32
C ARG A 298 2.46 -24.06 -16.82
N LEU A 299 2.40 -23.67 -15.54
CA LEU A 299 1.21 -23.06 -14.93
C LEU A 299 0.97 -21.63 -15.44
N VAL A 300 2.03 -20.83 -15.57
CA VAL A 300 1.94 -19.48 -16.13
C VAL A 300 1.55 -19.52 -17.60
N ASN A 301 2.03 -20.50 -18.37
CA ASN A 301 1.62 -20.69 -19.76
C ASN A 301 0.13 -20.99 -19.87
N THR A 302 -0.43 -21.80 -18.98
CA THR A 302 -1.89 -22.06 -18.93
C THR A 302 -2.67 -20.77 -18.65
N TYR A 303 -2.16 -19.94 -17.73
CA TYR A 303 -2.73 -18.62 -17.46
C TYR A 303 -2.62 -17.68 -18.67
N PHE A 304 -1.48 -17.63 -19.36
CA PHE A 304 -1.30 -16.81 -20.57
C PHE A 304 -2.23 -17.25 -21.70
N GLN A 305 -2.39 -18.55 -21.93
CA GLN A 305 -3.34 -19.08 -22.91
C GLN A 305 -4.79 -18.66 -22.59
N LYS A 306 -5.20 -18.79 -21.33
CA LYS A 306 -6.54 -18.37 -20.87
C LYS A 306 -6.79 -16.87 -21.08
N ASN A 307 -5.77 -16.04 -20.84
CA ASN A 307 -5.86 -14.59 -20.97
C ASN A 307 -5.43 -14.05 -22.34
N LYS A 308 -5.18 -14.94 -23.31
CA LYS A 308 -4.75 -14.59 -24.68
C LYS A 308 -3.48 -13.73 -24.71
N LEU A 309 -2.56 -13.98 -23.79
CA LEU A 309 -1.25 -13.32 -23.71
C LEU A 309 -0.21 -14.12 -24.48
N THR A 310 0.77 -13.42 -25.04
CA THR A 310 1.91 -14.03 -25.73
C THR A 310 3.17 -13.91 -24.88
N TRP A 311 3.98 -14.97 -24.84
CA TRP A 311 5.28 -14.95 -24.19
C TRP A 311 6.23 -13.96 -24.87
N LYS A 312 6.86 -13.09 -24.07
CA LYS A 312 7.92 -12.20 -24.52
C LYS A 312 9.27 -12.93 -24.45
N PRO A 313 10.26 -12.58 -25.28
CA PRO A 313 11.62 -13.07 -25.11
C PRO A 313 12.15 -12.77 -23.71
N ILE A 314 12.93 -13.70 -23.14
CA ILE A 314 13.60 -13.49 -21.85
C ILE A 314 14.59 -12.33 -21.95
N VAL A 315 14.87 -11.69 -20.82
CA VAL A 315 15.85 -10.60 -20.75
C VAL A 315 17.28 -11.07 -21.03
N ASP A 316 18.10 -10.14 -21.50
CA ASP A 316 19.53 -10.33 -21.73
C ASP A 316 20.30 -10.63 -20.43
N ASP A 317 21.51 -11.16 -20.57
CA ASP A 317 22.31 -11.63 -19.44
C ASP A 317 22.69 -10.54 -18.45
N ARG A 318 22.98 -9.32 -18.93
CA ARG A 318 23.29 -8.17 -18.06
C ARG A 318 22.09 -7.78 -17.21
N THR A 319 20.91 -7.71 -17.83
CA THR A 319 19.67 -7.45 -17.09
C THR A 319 19.41 -8.56 -16.08
N TYR A 320 19.56 -9.84 -16.46
CA TYR A 320 19.35 -10.99 -15.57
C TYR A 320 20.31 -10.99 -14.37
N ILE A 321 21.63 -10.89 -14.59
CA ILE A 321 22.61 -10.95 -13.50
C ILE A 321 22.41 -9.80 -12.50
N ARG A 322 22.16 -8.58 -12.99
CA ARG A 322 21.89 -7.43 -12.12
C ARG A 322 20.65 -7.67 -11.26
N ARG A 323 19.57 -8.16 -11.86
CA ARG A 323 18.30 -8.46 -11.20
C ARG A 323 18.47 -9.50 -10.09
N VAL A 324 19.11 -10.63 -10.41
CA VAL A 324 19.30 -11.74 -9.44
C VAL A 324 20.25 -11.34 -8.31
N TYR A 325 21.33 -10.60 -8.59
CA TYR A 325 22.22 -10.10 -7.53
C TYR A 325 21.49 -9.20 -6.53
N LEU A 326 20.68 -8.27 -7.04
CA LEU A 326 19.90 -7.36 -6.21
C LEU A 326 18.81 -8.09 -5.41
N ASP A 327 18.19 -9.14 -5.98
CA ASP A 327 17.13 -9.89 -5.31
C ASP A 327 17.64 -10.92 -4.29
N VAL A 328 18.77 -11.55 -4.55
CA VAL A 328 19.29 -12.62 -3.67
C VAL A 328 20.15 -12.04 -2.56
N ILE A 329 21.05 -11.10 -2.88
CA ILE A 329 22.04 -10.58 -1.93
C ILE A 329 22.00 -9.06 -1.76
N GLY A 330 21.15 -8.34 -2.50
CA GLY A 330 20.96 -6.89 -2.32
C GLY A 330 22.14 -6.03 -2.74
N LEU A 331 23.07 -6.56 -3.53
CA LEU A 331 24.28 -5.86 -3.99
C LEU A 331 24.30 -5.78 -5.51
N LEU A 332 25.05 -4.83 -6.05
CA LEU A 332 25.36 -4.83 -7.48
C LEU A 332 26.40 -5.91 -7.82
N PRO A 333 26.29 -6.60 -8.97
CA PRO A 333 27.36 -7.46 -9.45
C PRO A 333 28.60 -6.62 -9.78
N THR A 334 29.79 -7.17 -9.52
CA THR A 334 31.03 -6.50 -9.92
C THR A 334 31.21 -6.57 -11.44
N PRO A 335 31.96 -5.64 -12.06
CA PRO A 335 32.24 -5.68 -13.50
C PRO A 335 32.81 -7.02 -13.98
N GLU A 336 33.68 -7.64 -13.17
CA GLU A 336 34.29 -8.93 -13.48
C GLU A 336 33.25 -10.06 -13.47
N ASN A 337 32.33 -10.06 -12.51
CA ASN A 337 31.26 -11.06 -12.45
C ASN A 337 30.31 -10.94 -13.65
N ILE A 338 30.01 -9.72 -14.10
CA ILE A 338 29.21 -9.50 -15.32
C ILE A 338 29.95 -10.07 -16.53
N GLN A 339 31.22 -9.71 -16.72
CA GLN A 339 32.01 -10.17 -17.86
C GLN A 339 32.12 -11.69 -17.92
N VAL A 340 32.39 -12.33 -16.77
CA VAL A 340 32.47 -13.80 -16.67
C VAL A 340 31.13 -14.45 -17.04
N PHE A 341 30.02 -13.89 -16.57
CA PHE A 341 28.68 -14.44 -16.83
C PHE A 341 28.21 -14.25 -18.28
N GLU A 342 28.51 -13.10 -18.88
CA GLU A 342 28.23 -12.83 -20.30
C GLU A 342 29.06 -13.74 -21.23
N ALA A 343 30.31 -14.03 -20.86
CA ALA A 343 31.19 -14.92 -21.62
C ALA A 343 30.86 -16.42 -21.43
N ASP A 344 30.10 -16.78 -20.38
CA ASP A 344 29.70 -18.16 -20.13
C ASP A 344 28.66 -18.62 -21.17
N THR A 345 28.96 -19.72 -21.85
CA THR A 345 28.14 -20.31 -22.92
C THR A 345 27.39 -21.56 -22.47
N ARG A 346 27.56 -21.98 -21.21
CA ARG A 346 26.88 -23.18 -20.69
C ARG A 346 25.36 -22.97 -20.65
N PRO A 347 24.57 -23.99 -21.03
CA PRO A 347 23.12 -23.86 -21.09
C PRO A 347 22.46 -23.65 -19.72
N ASP A 348 23.13 -24.05 -18.63
CA ASP A 348 22.65 -23.97 -17.25
C ASP A 348 23.31 -22.83 -16.44
N LYS A 349 23.92 -21.84 -17.12
CA LYS A 349 24.67 -20.76 -16.45
C LYS A 349 23.80 -19.94 -15.49
N ARG A 350 22.51 -19.76 -15.79
CA ARG A 350 21.56 -19.00 -14.96
C ARG A 350 21.27 -19.75 -13.66
N GLU A 351 21.07 -21.05 -13.74
CA GLU A 351 20.89 -21.95 -12.61
C GLU A 351 22.14 -21.99 -11.72
N GLN A 352 23.33 -22.06 -12.30
CA GLN A 352 24.58 -22.02 -11.56
C GLN A 352 24.79 -20.67 -10.86
N LEU A 353 24.49 -19.56 -11.53
CA LEU A 353 24.55 -18.23 -10.93
C LEU A 353 23.63 -18.12 -9.71
N VAL A 354 22.37 -18.55 -9.84
CA VAL A 354 21.40 -18.52 -8.73
C VAL A 354 21.86 -19.39 -7.57
N ASN A 355 22.34 -20.62 -7.83
CA ASN A 355 22.89 -21.50 -6.81
C ASN A 355 24.09 -20.87 -6.08
N ASN A 356 25.02 -20.29 -6.83
CA ASN A 356 26.20 -19.62 -6.27
C ASN A 356 25.78 -18.46 -5.36
N LEU A 357 24.84 -17.62 -5.78
CA LEU A 357 24.36 -16.50 -4.97
C LEU A 357 23.59 -16.96 -3.72
N LEU A 358 22.72 -17.96 -3.84
CA LEU A 358 21.99 -18.51 -2.68
C LEU A 358 22.93 -19.20 -1.69
N SER A 359 24.09 -19.70 -2.13
CA SER A 359 25.12 -20.28 -1.26
C SER A 359 25.91 -19.24 -0.44
N ARG A 360 25.87 -17.95 -0.83
CA ARG A 360 26.49 -16.83 -0.09
C ARG A 360 25.65 -16.49 1.14
N ASN A 361 25.69 -17.39 2.13
CA ASN A 361 24.83 -17.37 3.31
C ASN A 361 24.87 -16.04 4.08
N GLU A 362 26.02 -15.38 4.14
CA GLU A 362 26.20 -14.12 4.85
C GLU A 362 25.55 -12.95 4.10
N ASP A 363 25.86 -12.79 2.82
CA ASP A 363 25.26 -11.74 2.00
C ASP A 363 23.74 -11.90 1.87
N TYR A 364 23.29 -13.15 1.72
CA TYR A 364 21.87 -13.52 1.72
C TYR A 364 21.20 -13.11 3.04
N ALA A 365 21.77 -13.51 4.18
CA ALA A 365 21.21 -13.21 5.48
C ALA A 365 21.16 -11.70 5.73
N GLN A 366 22.23 -10.97 5.40
CA GLN A 366 22.29 -9.51 5.56
C GLN A 366 21.27 -8.79 4.67
N HIS A 367 20.95 -9.31 3.48
CA HIS A 367 19.91 -8.75 2.61
C HIS A 367 18.49 -9.05 3.11
N TRP A 368 18.19 -10.34 3.32
CA TRP A 368 16.85 -10.80 3.70
C TRP A 368 16.48 -10.47 5.15
N LEU A 369 17.46 -10.09 5.99
CA LEU A 369 17.22 -9.54 7.32
C LEU A 369 16.27 -8.34 7.26
N THR A 370 16.40 -7.49 6.25
CA THR A 370 15.52 -6.32 6.07
C THR A 370 14.05 -6.73 5.86
N PHE A 371 13.81 -7.67 4.94
CA PHE A 371 12.46 -8.19 4.66
C PHE A 371 11.81 -8.75 5.92
N TRP A 372 12.55 -9.54 6.70
CA TRP A 372 12.04 -10.12 7.94
C TRP A 372 11.93 -9.11 9.08
N ASN A 373 12.84 -8.15 9.18
CA ASN A 373 12.77 -7.11 10.19
C ASN A 373 11.49 -6.29 10.06
N ASP A 374 11.12 -5.93 8.83
CA ASP A 374 9.90 -5.16 8.56
C ASP A 374 8.63 -5.97 8.93
N ALA A 375 8.59 -7.25 8.54
CA ALA A 375 7.46 -8.13 8.85
C ALA A 375 7.35 -8.44 10.35
N LEU A 376 8.48 -8.70 11.01
CA LEU A 376 8.54 -9.10 12.42
C LEU A 376 8.64 -7.91 13.39
N ARG A 377 8.48 -6.68 12.88
CA ARG A 377 8.61 -5.43 13.65
C ARG A 377 10.00 -5.29 14.31
N ASN A 378 11.02 -6.03 13.87
CA ASN A 378 12.32 -6.10 14.55
C ASN A 378 13.20 -4.91 14.15
N ASP A 379 13.58 -4.07 15.12
CA ASP A 379 14.50 -2.95 14.91
C ASP A 379 15.65 -2.96 15.91
N TYR A 380 16.64 -2.10 15.73
CA TYR A 380 17.81 -1.98 16.61
C TYR A 380 17.66 -0.90 17.69
N SER A 381 16.53 -0.18 17.66
CA SER A 381 16.12 0.89 18.58
C SER A 381 14.61 1.15 18.42
N GLY A 382 13.98 1.90 19.31
CA GLY A 382 12.56 2.29 19.15
C GLY A 382 11.80 2.40 20.47
N THR A 383 10.53 2.77 20.39
CA THR A 383 9.67 3.03 21.56
C THR A 383 9.34 1.75 22.35
N GLY A 384 9.24 0.61 21.68
CA GLY A 384 9.04 -0.70 22.32
C GLY A 384 10.16 -1.13 23.28
N PHE A 385 11.35 -0.55 23.17
CA PHE A 385 12.52 -0.90 23.97
C PHE A 385 12.63 -0.12 25.29
N ILE A 386 11.82 0.94 25.45
CA ILE A 386 11.91 1.87 26.59
C ILE A 386 11.44 1.23 27.90
N THR A 387 10.51 0.27 27.82
CA THR A 387 9.97 -0.43 28.98
C THR A 387 10.60 -1.80 29.22
N GLU A 388 11.63 -2.18 28.44
CA GLU A 388 12.25 -3.52 28.41
C GLU A 388 11.28 -4.68 28.12
N GLY A 389 9.99 -4.40 27.90
CA GLY A 389 8.96 -5.40 27.60
C GLY A 389 9.11 -6.03 26.21
N ARG A 390 9.71 -5.30 25.26
CA ARG A 390 10.03 -5.76 23.91
C ARG A 390 11.51 -5.51 23.61
N PHE A 391 12.15 -6.48 22.94
CA PHE A 391 13.56 -6.41 22.59
C PHE A 391 13.83 -7.04 21.22
N ASP A 392 15.04 -6.83 20.69
CA ASP A 392 15.38 -7.22 19.34
C ASP A 392 15.70 -8.71 19.28
N ILE A 393 15.31 -9.35 18.19
CA ILE A 393 15.58 -10.76 17.92
C ILE A 393 16.69 -10.93 16.89
N THR A 394 17.52 -9.90 16.70
CA THR A 394 18.45 -9.78 15.56
C THR A 394 19.46 -10.93 15.51
N LYS A 395 20.05 -11.31 16.66
CA LYS A 395 20.98 -12.45 16.73
C LYS A 395 20.33 -13.75 16.26
N TRP A 396 19.11 -14.02 16.74
CA TRP A 396 18.35 -15.20 16.38
C TRP A 396 17.93 -15.17 14.92
N LEU A 397 17.44 -14.03 14.44
CA LEU A 397 16.95 -13.86 13.07
C LEU A 397 18.10 -13.99 12.06
N TYR A 398 19.21 -13.29 12.29
CA TYR A 398 20.40 -13.39 11.45
C TYR A 398 20.91 -14.83 11.37
N ALA A 399 21.06 -15.52 12.51
CA ALA A 399 21.48 -16.91 12.54
C ALA A 399 20.50 -17.83 11.79
N SER A 400 19.20 -17.63 11.97
CA SER A 400 18.16 -18.43 11.30
C SER A 400 18.18 -18.26 9.78
N LEU A 401 18.45 -17.05 9.28
CA LEU A 401 18.58 -16.79 7.84
C LEU A 401 19.90 -17.34 7.28
N LYS A 402 21.00 -17.15 8.01
CA LYS A 402 22.33 -17.64 7.60
C LYS A 402 22.36 -19.16 7.47
N THR A 403 21.69 -19.89 8.37
CA THR A 403 21.61 -21.35 8.32
C THR A 403 20.45 -21.90 7.50
N ASN A 404 19.68 -21.02 6.83
CA ASN A 404 18.49 -21.38 6.05
C ASN A 404 17.51 -22.27 6.86
N LYS A 405 17.19 -21.83 8.09
CA LYS A 405 16.30 -22.55 9.00
C LYS A 405 14.98 -22.88 8.29
N PRO A 406 14.52 -24.15 8.32
CA PRO A 406 13.22 -24.53 7.79
C PRO A 406 12.11 -23.64 8.33
N TYR A 407 11.25 -23.13 7.45
CA TYR A 407 10.30 -22.09 7.81
C TYR A 407 9.28 -22.53 8.88
N ASN A 408 8.86 -23.80 8.86
CA ASN A 408 8.01 -24.34 9.91
C ASN A 408 8.67 -24.24 11.31
N THR A 409 9.97 -24.53 11.43
CA THR A 409 10.73 -24.36 12.67
C THR A 409 10.91 -22.87 13.00
N PHE A 410 11.17 -22.04 12.00
CA PHE A 410 11.26 -20.58 12.15
C PHE A 410 9.98 -20.00 12.77
N VAL A 411 8.80 -20.35 12.24
CA VAL A 411 7.49 -19.93 12.76
C VAL A 411 7.27 -20.49 14.16
N LYS A 412 7.57 -21.77 14.38
CA LYS A 412 7.39 -22.42 15.68
C LYS A 412 8.17 -21.72 16.80
N GLU A 413 9.42 -21.34 16.52
CA GLU A 413 10.28 -20.61 17.46
C GLU A 413 9.89 -19.13 17.62
N LEU A 414 9.07 -18.55 16.74
CA LEU A 414 8.51 -17.21 16.95
C LEU A 414 7.23 -17.25 17.77
N ILE A 415 6.37 -18.26 17.56
CA ILE A 415 5.08 -18.40 18.25
C ILE A 415 5.22 -19.03 19.65
N SER A 416 6.07 -20.04 19.79
CA SER A 416 6.43 -20.68 21.05
C SER A 416 7.90 -20.42 21.35
N PRO A 417 8.25 -19.19 21.77
CA PRO A 417 9.62 -18.73 21.65
C PRO A 417 10.58 -19.22 22.72
N THR A 418 11.86 -19.11 22.38
CA THR A 418 12.98 -19.13 23.33
C THR A 418 13.28 -17.71 23.79
N LYS A 419 14.19 -17.54 24.77
CA LYS A 419 14.67 -16.20 25.17
C LYS A 419 15.24 -15.38 24.00
N ALA A 420 15.77 -16.05 22.96
CA ALA A 420 16.39 -15.36 21.83
C ALA A 420 15.37 -14.87 20.77
N SER A 421 14.13 -15.39 20.79
CA SER A 421 13.10 -15.12 19.78
C SER A 421 11.81 -14.52 20.35
N GLU A 422 11.67 -14.43 21.67
CA GLU A 422 10.41 -14.02 22.31
C GLU A 422 10.01 -12.56 22.02
N GLY A 423 10.97 -11.70 21.64
CA GLY A 423 10.71 -10.29 21.30
C GLY A 423 9.68 -10.07 20.19
N PHE A 424 9.40 -11.06 19.34
CA PHE A 424 8.37 -10.95 18.29
C PHE A 424 6.93 -10.95 18.83
N ILE A 425 6.61 -11.85 19.76
CA ILE A 425 5.25 -11.92 20.36
C ILE A 425 5.10 -10.99 21.57
N ARG A 426 6.16 -10.29 21.97
CA ARG A 426 6.08 -9.22 22.98
C ARG A 426 5.58 -7.93 22.33
N GLY A 427 4.52 -7.37 22.88
CA GLY A 427 3.96 -6.08 22.45
C GLY A 427 4.65 -4.88 23.11
N ILE A 428 4.33 -3.68 22.60
CA ILE A 428 4.77 -2.42 23.22
C ILE A 428 3.93 -2.16 24.47
N GLN A 429 4.58 -2.01 25.61
CA GLN A 429 3.93 -1.57 26.85
C GLN A 429 3.94 -0.04 26.92
N TRP A 430 2.81 0.56 26.61
CA TRP A 430 2.61 2.02 26.67
C TRP A 430 2.38 2.49 28.12
N ARG A 431 2.80 3.71 28.45
CA ARG A 431 2.52 4.35 29.75
C ARG A 431 1.14 5.00 29.74
N GLY A 432 0.39 4.90 30.83
CA GLY A 432 -0.93 5.51 31.00
C GLY A 432 -2.09 4.64 30.51
N THR A 433 -3.28 5.23 30.41
CA THR A 433 -4.49 4.53 29.92
C THR A 433 -4.37 4.30 28.42
N ILE A 434 -4.33 3.04 28.01
CA ILE A 434 -4.19 2.65 26.61
C ILE A 434 -5.47 2.00 26.11
N ASN A 435 -5.70 2.14 24.81
CA ASN A 435 -6.86 1.53 24.20
C ASN A 435 -6.77 -0.01 24.28
N ALA A 436 -7.90 -0.70 24.49
CA ALA A 436 -7.89 -2.15 24.67
C ALA A 436 -7.31 -2.90 23.45
N SER A 437 -7.47 -2.34 22.24
CA SER A 437 -6.84 -2.87 21.00
C SER A 437 -5.31 -2.78 20.99
N GLN A 438 -4.73 -1.95 21.85
CA GLN A 438 -3.29 -1.73 21.98
C GLN A 438 -2.67 -2.53 23.13
N ARG A 439 -3.43 -3.41 23.80
CA ARG A 439 -2.86 -4.34 24.79
C ARG A 439 -1.85 -5.28 24.14
N THR A 440 -0.84 -5.70 24.89
CA THR A 440 0.30 -6.48 24.38
C THR A 440 -0.11 -7.81 23.73
N GLU A 441 -1.11 -8.47 24.28
CA GLU A 441 -1.68 -9.73 23.83
C GLU A 441 -2.47 -9.56 22.53
N MET A 442 -3.22 -8.46 22.42
CA MET A 442 -3.94 -8.11 21.20
C MET A 442 -2.96 -7.73 20.08
N GLN A 443 -1.90 -6.98 20.41
CA GLN A 443 -0.81 -6.72 19.46
C GLN A 443 -0.18 -8.02 18.95
N ALA A 444 0.07 -9.00 19.83
CA ALA A 444 0.63 -10.30 19.44
C ALA A 444 -0.31 -11.06 18.49
N ALA A 445 -1.61 -11.11 18.81
CA ALA A 445 -2.63 -11.70 17.94
C ALA A 445 -2.69 -11.04 16.56
N GLN A 446 -2.72 -9.70 16.50
CA GLN A 446 -2.69 -8.94 15.25
C GLN A 446 -1.43 -9.22 14.43
N ASN A 447 -0.26 -9.22 15.07
CA ASN A 447 1.02 -9.48 14.40
C ASN A 447 1.05 -10.90 13.82
N VAL A 448 0.68 -11.91 14.59
CA VAL A 448 0.71 -13.31 14.16
C VAL A 448 -0.26 -13.54 13.00
N ALA A 449 -1.48 -13.00 13.10
CA ALA A 449 -2.47 -13.09 12.03
C ALA A 449 -1.99 -12.39 10.74
N GLN A 450 -1.46 -11.17 10.86
CA GLN A 450 -0.99 -10.42 9.71
C GLN A 450 0.23 -11.11 9.08
N VAL A 451 1.26 -11.43 9.87
CA VAL A 451 2.53 -11.98 9.35
C VAL A 451 2.38 -13.40 8.82
N PHE A 452 1.66 -14.28 9.50
CA PHE A 452 1.67 -15.71 9.12
C PHE A 452 0.44 -16.16 8.37
N LEU A 453 -0.68 -15.45 8.49
CA LEU A 453 -1.95 -15.86 7.88
C LEU A 453 -2.43 -14.87 6.82
N GLY A 454 -1.75 -13.74 6.62
CA GLY A 454 -2.19 -12.70 5.69
C GLY A 454 -3.60 -12.22 6.02
N LEU A 455 -3.82 -11.96 7.32
CA LEU A 455 -5.11 -11.55 7.90
C LEU A 455 -4.94 -10.27 8.72
N ASN A 456 -5.83 -9.31 8.51
CA ASN A 456 -5.83 -8.07 9.30
C ASN A 456 -6.89 -8.12 10.40
N LEU A 457 -6.44 -8.28 11.66
CA LEU A 457 -7.32 -8.25 12.83
C LEU A 457 -7.45 -6.86 13.49
N LYS A 458 -6.86 -5.80 12.91
CA LYS A 458 -6.89 -4.47 13.55
C LYS A 458 -8.32 -3.95 13.72
N CYS A 459 -9.19 -4.09 12.72
CA CYS A 459 -10.59 -3.71 12.86
C CYS A 459 -11.29 -4.55 13.95
N ALA A 460 -11.17 -5.88 13.83
CA ALA A 460 -11.72 -6.88 14.74
C ALA A 460 -11.26 -6.71 16.20
N SER A 461 -10.19 -5.95 16.47
CA SER A 461 -9.72 -5.73 17.85
C SER A 461 -10.51 -4.69 18.64
N CYS A 462 -11.36 -3.90 17.98
CA CYS A 462 -12.21 -2.88 18.61
C CYS A 462 -13.70 -3.14 18.41
N HIS A 463 -14.09 -3.65 17.23
CA HIS A 463 -15.45 -3.97 16.82
C HIS A 463 -15.41 -5.05 15.74
N ASP A 464 -16.54 -5.65 15.36
CA ASP A 464 -16.58 -6.62 14.24
C ASP A 464 -16.05 -6.00 12.94
N SER A 465 -15.27 -6.76 12.17
CA SER A 465 -14.64 -6.23 10.96
C SER A 465 -15.67 -5.80 9.91
N PHE A 466 -15.41 -4.66 9.26
CA PHE A 466 -16.23 -4.16 8.14
C PHE A 466 -15.80 -4.71 6.77
N ILE A 467 -14.73 -5.51 6.73
CA ILE A 467 -14.08 -5.97 5.50
C ILE A 467 -13.84 -7.50 5.48
N SER A 468 -14.33 -8.21 6.51
CA SER A 468 -14.17 -9.65 6.69
C SER A 468 -15.17 -10.16 7.75
N ASP A 469 -15.33 -11.48 7.88
CA ASP A 469 -16.19 -12.06 8.94
C ASP A 469 -15.58 -12.10 10.35
N TRP A 470 -14.32 -11.67 10.50
CA TRP A 470 -13.65 -11.67 11.80
C TRP A 470 -14.38 -10.79 12.81
N LYS A 471 -14.83 -11.40 13.91
CA LYS A 471 -15.54 -10.73 14.99
C LYS A 471 -14.62 -10.25 16.08
N LEU A 472 -15.14 -9.33 16.90
CA LEU A 472 -14.52 -8.90 18.14
C LEU A 472 -14.19 -10.09 19.04
N GLU A 473 -15.14 -11.01 19.21
CA GLU A 473 -14.93 -12.24 19.97
C GLU A 473 -13.78 -13.10 19.44
N ASP A 474 -13.62 -13.22 18.12
CA ASP A 474 -12.59 -14.07 17.52
C ASP A 474 -11.19 -13.47 17.76
N ALA A 475 -11.05 -12.16 17.58
CA ALA A 475 -9.80 -11.45 17.85
C ALA A 475 -9.41 -11.56 19.33
N TYR A 476 -10.37 -11.38 20.25
CA TYR A 476 -10.13 -11.54 21.69
C TYR A 476 -9.83 -12.98 22.07
N ALA A 477 -10.53 -13.96 21.50
CA ALA A 477 -10.27 -15.38 21.76
C ALA A 477 -8.86 -15.80 21.29
N PHE A 478 -8.40 -15.24 20.18
CA PHE A 478 -7.03 -15.46 19.69
C PHE A 478 -6.00 -14.72 20.55
N ALA A 479 -6.24 -13.47 20.94
CA ALA A 479 -5.39 -12.71 21.87
C ALA A 479 -5.23 -13.40 23.23
N ASN A 480 -6.31 -14.02 23.73
CA ASN A 480 -6.32 -14.72 25.01
C ASN A 480 -5.41 -15.98 25.04
N VAL A 481 -4.91 -16.43 23.88
CA VAL A 481 -3.87 -17.47 23.79
C VAL A 481 -2.53 -16.96 24.34
N PHE A 482 -2.24 -15.68 24.12
CA PHE A 482 -0.99 -15.00 24.51
C PHE A 482 -1.04 -14.39 25.92
N ALA A 483 -2.23 -14.26 26.50
CA ALA A 483 -2.46 -13.61 27.77
C ALA A 483 -2.09 -14.49 28.97
N ASP A 484 -1.56 -13.91 30.04
CA ASP A 484 -1.34 -14.63 31.31
C ASP A 484 -2.62 -14.73 32.16
N SER A 485 -3.57 -13.82 31.94
CA SER A 485 -4.90 -13.80 32.55
C SER A 485 -5.99 -13.74 31.49
N THR A 486 -7.20 -14.21 31.83
CA THR A 486 -8.33 -14.17 30.89
C THR A 486 -8.69 -12.71 30.58
N LEU A 487 -8.68 -12.35 29.30
CA LEU A 487 -9.04 -11.01 28.84
C LEU A 487 -10.56 -10.77 28.98
N GLU A 488 -10.94 -9.57 29.41
CA GLU A 488 -12.30 -9.06 29.22
C GLU A 488 -12.43 -8.49 27.81
N ILE A 489 -13.56 -8.71 27.15
CA ILE A 489 -13.85 -8.14 25.82
C ILE A 489 -14.23 -6.66 25.99
N HIS A 490 -13.58 -5.77 25.24
CA HIS A 490 -13.94 -4.36 25.16
C HIS A 490 -14.38 -4.00 23.74
N HIS A 491 -15.45 -3.22 23.63
CA HIS A 491 -15.80 -2.54 22.39
C HIS A 491 -15.08 -1.19 22.35
N CYS A 492 -14.00 -1.12 21.58
CA CYS A 492 -12.94 -0.10 21.71
C CYS A 492 -12.44 -0.04 23.16
N ASP A 493 -12.81 0.99 23.93
CA ASP A 493 -12.39 1.17 25.32
C ASP A 493 -13.46 0.79 26.34
N LYS A 494 -14.67 0.44 25.88
CA LYS A 494 -15.80 0.15 26.76
C LYS A 494 -15.84 -1.34 27.11
N PRO A 495 -15.68 -1.72 28.39
CA PRO A 495 -15.82 -3.12 28.80
C PRO A 495 -17.23 -3.62 28.51
N THR A 496 -17.34 -4.88 28.09
CA THR A 496 -18.63 -5.54 27.80
C THR A 496 -19.15 -6.37 28.98
N GLY A 497 -18.34 -6.60 30.02
CA GLY A 497 -18.63 -7.54 31.10
C GLY A 497 -18.43 -9.02 30.72
N LYS A 498 -18.08 -9.30 29.47
CA LYS A 498 -17.89 -10.67 28.96
C LYS A 498 -16.41 -11.02 28.92
N LEU A 499 -16.04 -12.15 29.50
CA LEU A 499 -14.70 -12.71 29.40
C LEU A 499 -14.49 -13.41 28.06
N ALA A 500 -13.30 -13.24 27.48
CA ALA A 500 -12.92 -13.84 26.22
C ALA A 500 -12.72 -15.36 26.36
N GLY A 501 -13.18 -16.11 25.35
CA GLY A 501 -12.80 -17.50 25.17
C GLY A 501 -11.33 -17.67 24.79
N ARG A 502 -10.94 -18.87 24.36
CA ARG A 502 -9.61 -19.14 23.78
C ARG A 502 -9.81 -19.94 22.51
N GLY A 503 -9.16 -19.55 21.42
CA GLY A 503 -9.39 -20.23 20.14
C GLY A 503 -8.39 -19.87 19.06
N LEU A 504 -8.32 -20.74 18.05
CA LEU A 504 -7.66 -20.44 16.78
C LEU A 504 -8.60 -19.64 15.89
N LEU A 505 -8.04 -18.80 15.02
CA LEU A 505 -8.80 -18.14 13.96
C LEU A 505 -9.43 -19.15 13.00
N PHE A 506 -8.70 -20.23 12.69
CA PHE A 506 -9.18 -21.36 11.89
C PHE A 506 -9.37 -22.60 12.77
N LYS A 507 -10.62 -22.90 13.11
CA LYS A 507 -10.99 -24.00 14.03
C LYS A 507 -10.69 -25.38 13.43
N GLU A 508 -10.59 -25.47 12.11
CA GLU A 508 -10.25 -26.67 11.35
C GLU A 508 -8.81 -27.15 11.63
N LEU A 509 -7.93 -26.25 12.11
CA LEU A 509 -6.57 -26.61 12.53
C LEU A 509 -6.59 -27.40 13.84
N GLY A 510 -7.51 -27.09 14.73
CA GLY A 510 -7.70 -27.78 16.00
C GLY A 510 -8.27 -26.88 17.09
N GLN A 511 -8.19 -27.35 18.32
CA GLN A 511 -8.65 -26.62 19.50
C GLN A 511 -7.53 -26.55 20.54
N ILE A 512 -7.25 -25.34 21.04
CA ILE A 512 -6.30 -25.12 22.13
C ILE A 512 -6.92 -25.63 23.43
N LYS A 513 -6.15 -26.42 24.20
CA LYS A 513 -6.64 -26.98 25.46
C LYS A 513 -6.82 -25.90 26.51
N GLU A 514 -7.81 -26.09 27.37
CA GLU A 514 -8.04 -25.22 28.51
C GLU A 514 -6.97 -25.45 29.59
N THR A 515 -5.88 -24.69 29.48
CA THR A 515 -4.81 -24.64 30.48
C THR A 515 -4.57 -23.19 30.85
N PRO A 516 -4.29 -22.85 32.13
CA PRO A 516 -3.90 -21.50 32.51
C PRO A 516 -2.46 -21.16 32.08
N ILE A 517 -1.64 -22.15 31.72
CA ILE A 517 -0.21 -21.99 31.44
C ILE A 517 0.01 -21.47 30.01
N THR A 518 0.36 -20.18 29.87
CA THR A 518 0.61 -19.50 28.59
C THR A 518 1.58 -20.26 27.70
N LYS A 519 2.69 -20.73 28.24
CA LYS A 519 3.71 -21.50 27.49
C LYS A 519 3.15 -22.77 26.82
N LYS A 520 2.20 -23.46 27.47
CA LYS A 520 1.56 -24.65 26.88
C LYS A 520 0.63 -24.25 25.73
N ARG A 521 -0.15 -23.18 25.90
CA ARG A 521 -1.04 -22.64 24.85
C ARG A 521 -0.25 -22.17 23.63
N LEU A 522 0.85 -21.44 23.82
CA LEU A 522 1.72 -20.99 22.73
C LEU A 522 2.35 -22.16 21.97
N LYS A 523 2.78 -23.21 22.69
CA LYS A 523 3.27 -24.44 22.06
C LYS A 523 2.20 -25.11 21.20
N GLU A 524 0.96 -25.23 21.70
CA GLU A 524 -0.15 -25.79 20.93
C GLU A 524 -0.48 -24.93 19.71
N LEU A 525 -0.56 -23.60 19.85
CA LEU A 525 -0.75 -22.68 18.73
C LEU A 525 0.34 -22.87 17.66
N ALA A 526 1.61 -22.91 18.07
CA ALA A 526 2.73 -23.12 17.18
C ALA A 526 2.63 -24.47 16.46
N ASP A 527 2.29 -25.54 17.19
CA ASP A 527 2.09 -26.88 16.64
C ASP A 527 0.88 -26.96 15.68
N PHE A 528 -0.14 -26.12 15.84
CA PHE A 528 -1.31 -26.05 14.95
C PHE A 528 -1.04 -25.26 13.66
N LEU A 529 -0.34 -24.12 13.74
CA LEU A 529 -0.04 -23.28 12.58
C LEU A 529 0.91 -23.95 11.59
N VAL A 530 1.90 -24.71 12.08
CA VAL A 530 2.96 -25.29 11.22
C VAL A 530 2.62 -26.66 10.66
N GLN A 531 1.35 -27.07 10.73
CA GLN A 531 0.92 -28.38 10.24
C GLN A 531 0.84 -28.39 8.72
N PRO A 532 1.13 -29.52 8.05
CA PRO A 532 0.97 -29.63 6.60
C PRO A 532 -0.43 -29.27 6.09
N LYS A 533 -1.48 -29.46 6.92
CA LYS A 533 -2.86 -29.10 6.56
C LYS A 533 -3.16 -27.59 6.62
N ASP A 534 -2.29 -26.78 7.21
CA ASP A 534 -2.39 -25.32 7.15
C ASP A 534 -1.77 -24.82 5.84
N GLY A 535 -2.51 -24.95 4.74
CA GLY A 535 -2.08 -24.43 3.45
C GLY A 535 -1.97 -22.90 3.45
N ARG A 536 -2.68 -22.20 4.35
CA ARG A 536 -2.69 -20.74 4.40
C ARG A 536 -1.36 -20.18 4.88
N LEU A 537 -0.73 -20.78 5.89
CA LEU A 537 0.61 -20.40 6.34
C LEU A 537 1.61 -20.37 5.16
N TYR A 538 1.64 -21.45 4.39
CA TYR A 538 2.60 -21.61 3.30
C TYR A 538 2.26 -20.73 2.10
N ARG A 539 0.97 -20.62 1.73
CA ARG A 539 0.51 -19.67 0.69
C ARG A 539 0.91 -18.24 1.01
N THR A 540 0.77 -17.83 2.27
CA THR A 540 1.14 -16.47 2.71
C THR A 540 2.63 -16.22 2.51
N LEU A 541 3.49 -17.16 2.91
CA LEU A 541 4.93 -17.02 2.71
C LEU A 541 5.30 -16.98 1.21
N VAL A 542 4.84 -17.96 0.42
CA VAL A 542 5.24 -18.02 -1.00
C VAL A 542 4.72 -16.82 -1.77
N ASN A 543 3.53 -16.30 -1.42
CA ASN A 543 2.98 -15.08 -2.01
C ASN A 543 3.88 -13.86 -1.73
N ARG A 544 4.43 -13.75 -0.52
CA ARG A 544 5.33 -12.65 -0.16
C ARG A 544 6.72 -12.76 -0.76
N VAL A 545 7.29 -13.96 -0.81
CA VAL A 545 8.56 -14.20 -1.53
C VAL A 545 8.37 -13.89 -3.01
N TRP A 546 7.26 -14.33 -3.61
CA TRP A 546 6.88 -13.96 -4.97
C TRP A 546 6.77 -12.45 -5.13
N ALA A 547 6.03 -11.75 -4.26
CA ALA A 547 5.90 -10.30 -4.30
C ALA A 547 7.25 -9.57 -4.21
N GLN A 548 8.13 -10.05 -3.32
CA GLN A 548 9.47 -9.49 -3.14
C GLN A 548 10.31 -9.60 -4.42
N LEU A 549 10.19 -10.69 -5.18
CA LEU A 549 10.95 -10.92 -6.41
C LEU A 549 10.29 -10.33 -7.67
N MET A 550 8.96 -10.41 -7.77
CA MET A 550 8.18 -10.08 -8.96
C MET A 550 7.54 -8.68 -8.89
N GLY A 551 7.62 -7.98 -7.76
CA GLY A 551 7.04 -6.64 -7.55
C GLY A 551 5.55 -6.59 -7.24
N ARG A 552 4.87 -7.73 -7.29
CA ARG A 552 3.47 -7.90 -6.88
C ARG A 552 3.23 -9.34 -6.46
N GLY A 553 2.43 -9.55 -5.42
CA GLY A 553 1.99 -10.89 -5.03
C GLY A 553 1.16 -11.60 -6.10
N ILE A 554 0.99 -12.91 -5.95
CA ILE A 554 -0.06 -13.66 -6.64
C ILE A 554 -1.44 -13.20 -6.14
N VAL A 555 -1.54 -12.99 -4.83
CA VAL A 555 -2.63 -12.27 -4.15
C VAL A 555 -2.10 -10.91 -3.71
N GLU A 556 -2.87 -9.85 -3.98
CA GLU A 556 -2.54 -8.47 -3.57
C GLU A 556 -3.80 -7.79 -3.00
N PRO A 557 -3.72 -7.01 -1.90
CA PRO A 557 -2.57 -6.82 -1.01
C PRO A 557 -2.04 -8.13 -0.40
N VAL A 558 -0.72 -8.24 -0.18
CA VAL A 558 -0.09 -9.45 0.42
C VAL A 558 -0.57 -9.80 1.84
N ASP A 559 -1.25 -8.88 2.52
CA ASP A 559 -1.87 -9.07 3.84
C ASP A 559 -3.39 -9.34 3.79
N ALA A 560 -3.92 -9.57 2.59
CA ALA A 560 -5.32 -9.89 2.36
C ALA A 560 -5.43 -11.17 1.54
N MET A 561 -4.98 -12.30 2.13
CA MET A 561 -4.94 -13.60 1.43
C MET A 561 -6.32 -14.14 1.03
N ASP A 562 -7.38 -13.55 1.57
CA ASP A 562 -8.76 -13.81 1.18
C ASP A 562 -9.16 -13.17 -0.17
N ASN A 563 -8.34 -12.28 -0.72
CA ASN A 563 -8.51 -11.79 -2.08
C ASN A 563 -8.24 -12.89 -3.11
N MET A 564 -8.81 -12.72 -4.31
CA MET A 564 -8.59 -13.64 -5.42
C MET A 564 -7.14 -13.57 -5.93
N PRO A 565 -6.44 -14.70 -6.07
CA PRO A 565 -5.17 -14.73 -6.79
C PRO A 565 -5.40 -14.58 -8.29
N TRP A 566 -4.46 -13.97 -9.01
CA TRP A 566 -4.50 -14.02 -10.48
C TRP A 566 -4.25 -15.44 -11.01
N SER A 567 -3.56 -16.30 -10.25
CA SER A 567 -3.44 -17.74 -10.53
C SER A 567 -3.46 -18.57 -9.24
N GLN A 568 -4.60 -19.21 -8.97
CA GLN A 568 -4.76 -20.10 -7.81
C GLN A 568 -3.88 -21.36 -7.93
N ASP A 569 -3.76 -21.95 -9.13
CA ASP A 569 -2.90 -23.12 -9.35
C ASP A 569 -1.44 -22.81 -9.07
N LEU A 570 -0.93 -21.66 -9.53
CA LEU A 570 0.46 -21.31 -9.26
C LEU A 570 0.73 -21.10 -7.75
N LEU A 571 -0.16 -20.38 -7.06
CA LEU A 571 -0.05 -20.17 -5.62
C LEU A 571 -0.04 -21.49 -4.84
N ASP A 572 -0.96 -22.39 -5.19
CA ASP A 572 -1.11 -23.70 -4.57
C ASP A 572 0.07 -24.62 -4.84
N TYR A 573 0.55 -24.66 -6.08
CA TYR A 573 1.75 -25.40 -6.46
C TYR A 573 2.97 -24.94 -5.65
N LEU A 574 3.24 -23.63 -5.61
CA LEU A 574 4.39 -23.10 -4.88
C LEU A 574 4.31 -23.42 -3.39
N ALA A 575 3.12 -23.30 -2.79
CA ALA A 575 2.93 -23.62 -1.37
C ALA A 575 3.10 -25.11 -1.06
N ALA A 576 2.53 -25.99 -1.89
CA ALA A 576 2.62 -27.44 -1.73
C ALA A 576 4.03 -27.98 -2.00
N ASP A 577 4.69 -27.47 -3.04
CA ASP A 577 6.09 -27.79 -3.36
C ASP A 577 7.02 -27.31 -2.25
N PHE A 578 6.83 -26.08 -1.74
CA PHE A 578 7.59 -25.55 -0.61
C PHE A 578 7.47 -26.42 0.65
N ALA A 579 6.24 -26.85 0.99
CA ALA A 579 6.01 -27.74 2.13
C ALA A 579 6.65 -29.13 1.92
N SER A 580 6.62 -29.65 0.70
CA SER A 580 7.22 -30.95 0.34
C SER A 580 8.76 -30.89 0.32
N ASN A 581 9.34 -29.73 0.04
CA ASN A 581 10.78 -29.48 -0.01
C ASN A 581 11.35 -28.98 1.33
N ALA A 582 10.83 -29.52 2.43
CA ALA A 582 11.30 -29.25 3.80
C ALA A 582 11.22 -27.77 4.22
N TYR A 583 10.29 -26.99 3.65
CA TYR A 583 10.06 -25.60 4.01
C TYR A 583 11.31 -24.71 3.79
N ASP A 584 12.10 -25.03 2.77
CA ASP A 584 13.35 -24.37 2.41
C ASP A 584 13.10 -23.14 1.53
N ILE A 585 13.34 -21.94 2.08
CA ILE A 585 13.09 -20.67 1.39
C ILE A 585 14.05 -20.49 0.20
N LYS A 586 15.30 -20.94 0.31
CA LYS A 586 16.26 -20.82 -0.79
C LYS A 586 15.89 -21.72 -1.97
N LYS A 587 15.33 -22.91 -1.72
CA LYS A 587 14.78 -23.76 -2.80
C LYS A 587 13.58 -23.13 -3.49
N LEU A 588 12.67 -22.52 -2.73
CA LEU A 588 11.56 -21.74 -3.31
C LEU A 588 12.08 -20.60 -4.19
N MET A 589 13.04 -19.83 -3.69
CA MET A 589 13.66 -18.75 -4.46
C MET A 589 14.36 -19.29 -5.71
N TYR A 590 15.10 -20.39 -5.61
CA TYR A 590 15.75 -21.03 -6.75
C TYR A 590 14.74 -21.38 -7.85
N ALA A 591 13.61 -22.00 -7.49
CA ALA A 591 12.57 -22.35 -8.45
C ALA A 591 12.00 -21.12 -9.17
N ILE A 592 11.77 -20.01 -8.44
CA ILE A 592 11.28 -18.76 -9.03
C ILE A 592 12.35 -18.13 -9.93
N LEU A 593 13.57 -17.92 -9.43
CA LEU A 593 14.65 -17.18 -10.09
C LEU A 593 15.17 -17.86 -11.37
N THR A 594 15.00 -19.18 -11.49
CA THR A 594 15.39 -19.97 -12.67
C THR A 594 14.24 -20.18 -13.66
N SER A 595 13.01 -19.79 -13.32
CA SER A 595 11.87 -19.87 -14.23
C SER A 595 11.98 -18.89 -15.40
N LYS A 596 11.44 -19.26 -16.57
CA LYS A 596 11.28 -18.35 -17.72
C LYS A 596 10.37 -17.17 -17.36
N THR A 597 9.40 -17.39 -16.48
CA THR A 597 8.48 -16.37 -15.94
C THR A 597 9.21 -15.25 -15.24
N TYR A 598 10.14 -15.56 -14.32
CA TYR A 598 10.95 -14.55 -13.63
C TYR A 598 11.86 -13.81 -14.62
N GLN A 599 12.27 -14.46 -15.70
CA GLN A 599 13.16 -13.91 -16.73
C GLN A 599 12.45 -13.05 -17.77
N LEU A 600 11.13 -12.85 -17.66
CA LEU A 600 10.40 -11.92 -18.52
C LEU A 600 10.87 -10.47 -18.34
N PRO A 601 10.70 -9.61 -19.37
CA PRO A 601 10.91 -8.17 -19.24
C PRO A 601 9.96 -7.57 -18.20
N SER A 602 10.44 -6.62 -17.39
CA SER A 602 9.56 -5.93 -16.45
C SER A 602 8.55 -5.02 -17.14
N THR A 603 7.40 -4.89 -16.50
CA THR A 603 6.30 -4.03 -16.92
C THR A 603 6.15 -2.86 -15.96
N GLY A 604 5.82 -1.70 -16.55
CA GLY A 604 5.49 -0.49 -15.80
C GLY A 604 3.98 -0.43 -15.58
N VAL A 605 3.56 0.09 -14.44
CA VAL A 605 2.14 0.33 -14.16
C VAL A 605 1.92 1.85 -14.16
N LYS A 606 0.90 2.30 -14.91
CA LYS A 606 0.59 3.74 -15.05
C LYS A 606 0.00 4.34 -13.77
N ASP A 607 -0.66 3.51 -12.96
CA ASP A 607 -1.36 3.91 -11.74
C ASP A 607 -1.17 2.84 -10.65
N ALA A 608 -0.84 3.25 -9.43
CA ALA A 608 -0.57 2.33 -8.32
C ALA A 608 -1.80 1.50 -7.91
N GLY A 609 -3.01 2.02 -8.06
CA GLY A 609 -4.27 1.32 -7.78
C GLY A 609 -4.55 0.16 -8.73
N LEU A 610 -3.97 0.15 -9.94
CA LEU A 610 -4.08 -1.00 -10.86
C LEU A 610 -3.35 -2.25 -10.34
N VAL A 611 -2.37 -2.07 -9.44
CA VAL A 611 -1.64 -3.20 -8.84
C VAL A 611 -2.57 -4.00 -7.92
N THR A 612 -3.46 -3.35 -7.18
CA THR A 612 -4.42 -4.00 -6.27
C THR A 612 -5.79 -4.23 -6.90
N ALA A 613 -5.99 -3.82 -8.16
CA ALA A 613 -7.27 -3.93 -8.84
C ALA A 613 -7.68 -5.40 -9.10
N PRO A 614 -8.97 -5.76 -8.96
CA PRO A 614 -9.47 -7.09 -9.32
C PRO A 614 -9.22 -7.45 -10.80
N ALA A 615 -9.19 -6.45 -11.68
CA ALA A 615 -8.95 -6.61 -13.11
C ALA A 615 -7.45 -6.76 -13.49
N TYR A 616 -6.56 -6.90 -12.50
CA TYR A 616 -5.13 -7.05 -12.76
C TYR A 616 -4.85 -8.30 -13.62
N VAL A 617 -4.08 -8.10 -14.68
CA VAL A 617 -3.59 -9.17 -15.56
C VAL A 617 -2.07 -9.24 -15.43
N PHE A 618 -1.56 -10.43 -15.09
CA PHE A 618 -0.13 -10.66 -14.98
C PHE A 618 0.48 -10.87 -16.38
N ASP A 619 1.47 -10.05 -16.76
CA ASP A 619 2.15 -10.14 -18.06
C ASP A 619 3.69 -10.02 -17.97
N GLY A 620 4.20 -10.08 -16.74
CA GLY A 620 5.61 -9.90 -16.39
C GLY A 620 5.78 -9.39 -14.97
N MET A 621 7.03 -9.36 -14.49
CA MET A 621 7.34 -8.74 -13.21
C MET A 621 7.13 -7.22 -13.26
N LEU A 622 6.74 -6.61 -12.16
CA LEU A 622 6.65 -5.16 -12.07
C LEU A 622 8.04 -4.55 -11.85
N ARG A 623 8.30 -3.40 -12.49
CA ARG A 623 9.49 -2.59 -12.19
C ARG A 623 9.49 -2.22 -10.72
N ARG A 624 10.58 -2.55 -10.01
CA ARG A 624 10.75 -2.24 -8.59
C ARG A 624 11.80 -1.17 -8.40
N ARG A 625 11.58 -0.26 -7.46
CA ARG A 625 12.63 0.65 -6.98
C ARG A 625 13.53 -0.10 -6.01
N LEU A 626 14.83 0.24 -6.01
CA LEU A 626 15.74 -0.22 -4.96
C LEU A 626 15.20 0.19 -3.60
N THR A 627 15.21 -0.75 -2.64
CA THR A 627 14.96 -0.43 -1.24
C THR A 627 16.01 0.55 -0.71
N ALA A 628 15.71 1.24 0.39
CA ALA A 628 16.66 2.12 1.08
C ALA A 628 18.03 1.45 1.28
N GLU A 629 18.01 0.18 1.68
CA GLU A 629 19.20 -0.62 1.92
C GLU A 629 19.95 -0.94 0.62
N GLN A 630 19.24 -1.42 -0.41
CA GLN A 630 19.85 -1.69 -1.70
C GLN A 630 20.43 -0.42 -2.34
N PHE A 631 19.77 0.73 -2.21
CA PHE A 631 20.29 2.00 -2.73
C PHE A 631 21.58 2.40 -2.01
N ALA A 632 21.58 2.40 -0.68
CA ALA A 632 22.75 2.74 0.11
C ALA A 632 23.93 1.78 -0.17
N ASP A 633 23.65 0.48 -0.23
CA ASP A 633 24.65 -0.55 -0.51
C ASP A 633 25.15 -0.46 -1.96
N ALA A 634 24.28 -0.17 -2.94
CA ALA A 634 24.67 0.02 -4.34
C ALA A 634 25.62 1.20 -4.52
N VAL A 635 25.34 2.35 -3.90
CA VAL A 635 26.26 3.50 -3.89
C VAL A 635 27.58 3.14 -3.21
N SER A 636 27.51 2.40 -2.11
CA SER A 636 28.68 1.97 -1.34
C SER A 636 29.62 1.07 -2.14
N VAL A 637 29.07 0.12 -2.88
CA VAL A 637 29.82 -0.80 -3.77
C VAL A 637 30.33 -0.09 -5.01
N ALA A 638 29.49 0.76 -5.62
CA ALA A 638 29.82 1.38 -6.89
C ALA A 638 30.84 2.50 -6.75
N PHE A 639 30.80 3.24 -5.64
CA PHE A 639 31.55 4.49 -5.49
C PHE A 639 32.28 4.60 -4.15
N ASN A 640 31.55 4.81 -3.05
CA ASN A 640 32.11 5.02 -1.71
C ASN A 640 31.08 4.67 -0.62
N PRO A 641 31.47 4.00 0.48
CA PRO A 641 30.54 3.63 1.55
C PRO A 641 29.75 4.82 2.10
N ILE A 642 28.42 4.69 2.15
CA ILE A 642 27.52 5.66 2.81
C ILE A 642 27.74 5.65 4.33
N TYR A 643 28.09 4.48 4.88
CA TYR A 643 28.28 4.26 6.31
C TYR A 643 29.71 3.83 6.63
N THR A 644 30.19 4.28 7.77
CA THR A 644 31.44 3.84 8.38
C THR A 644 31.19 2.66 9.32
N ASP A 645 32.23 1.89 9.63
CA ASP A 645 32.14 0.70 10.51
C ASP A 645 31.62 1.02 11.92
N SER A 646 31.82 2.25 12.39
CA SER A 646 31.26 2.74 13.65
C SER A 646 29.74 2.82 13.69
N ALA A 647 29.06 2.81 12.53
CA ALA A 647 27.60 2.84 12.44
C ALA A 647 26.96 1.47 12.69
N ILE A 648 27.73 0.38 12.59
CA ILE A 648 27.24 -0.99 12.80
C ILE A 648 26.82 -1.18 14.25
N VAL A 649 25.62 -1.72 14.47
CA VAL A 649 25.13 -2.09 15.80
C VAL A 649 25.69 -3.44 16.27
N PHE A 650 27.01 -3.52 16.44
CA PHE A 650 27.72 -4.80 16.70
C PHE A 650 27.15 -5.61 17.88
N LYS A 651 26.61 -4.95 18.92
CA LYS A 651 26.08 -5.63 20.11
C LYS A 651 24.84 -6.50 19.81
N GLN A 652 24.09 -6.15 18.76
CA GLN A 652 22.87 -6.81 18.31
C GLN A 652 23.14 -8.00 17.37
N PHE A 653 24.38 -8.21 16.95
CA PHE A 653 24.77 -9.28 16.03
C PHE A 653 25.71 -10.30 16.70
N PRO A 654 25.90 -11.50 16.12
CA PRO A 654 26.97 -12.41 16.54
C PRO A 654 28.35 -11.76 16.37
N GLU A 655 29.32 -12.14 17.21
CA GLU A 655 30.68 -11.56 17.16
C GLU A 655 31.38 -11.78 15.81
N THR A 656 31.00 -12.84 15.10
CA THR A 656 31.56 -13.17 13.78
C THR A 656 31.27 -12.09 12.74
N ILE A 657 30.24 -11.25 12.92
CA ILE A 657 29.85 -10.20 11.96
C ILE A 657 31.01 -9.27 11.59
N LYS A 658 31.97 -9.04 12.49
CA LYS A 658 33.16 -8.21 12.22
C LYS A 658 34.02 -8.74 11.07
N LYS A 659 33.97 -10.05 10.79
CA LYS A 659 34.72 -10.72 9.72
C LYS A 659 33.88 -10.96 8.46
N GLU A 660 32.56 -10.76 8.54
CA GLU A 660 31.56 -11.10 7.51
C GLU A 660 31.06 -9.86 6.74
N VAL A 661 31.71 -8.71 6.92
CA VAL A 661 31.26 -7.41 6.42
C VAL A 661 32.37 -6.80 5.56
N PRO A 662 32.28 -6.88 4.21
CA PRO A 662 33.28 -6.28 3.33
C PRO A 662 33.23 -4.74 3.34
N PHE A 663 32.06 -4.17 3.66
CA PHE A 663 31.82 -2.77 3.95
C PHE A 663 30.54 -2.66 4.78
N THR A 664 30.35 -1.55 5.51
CA THR A 664 29.14 -1.37 6.33
C THR A 664 27.87 -1.32 5.49
N ARG A 665 27.10 -2.41 5.53
CA ARG A 665 25.78 -2.49 4.88
C ARG A 665 24.71 -1.76 5.67
N ALA A 666 23.76 -1.16 4.95
CA ALA A 666 22.64 -0.44 5.55
C ALA A 666 21.69 -1.35 6.36
N SER A 667 21.67 -2.66 6.11
CA SER A 667 20.91 -3.60 6.94
C SER A 667 21.47 -3.74 8.36
N LEU A 668 22.72 -3.35 8.62
CA LEU A 668 23.41 -3.52 9.91
C LEU A 668 23.45 -2.24 10.77
N VAL A 669 22.85 -1.16 10.29
CA VAL A 669 22.83 0.14 10.97
C VAL A 669 21.42 0.48 11.44
N LYS A 670 21.32 1.32 12.49
CA LYS A 670 20.04 1.86 12.96
C LYS A 670 19.32 2.62 11.86
N ASN A 671 17.99 2.66 11.93
CA ASN A 671 17.24 3.56 11.06
C ASN A 671 17.64 5.02 11.34
N ASP A 672 17.87 5.79 10.29
CA ASP A 672 18.24 7.20 10.34
C ASP A 672 17.38 8.00 9.35
N PRO A 673 17.44 9.35 9.35
CA PRO A 673 16.62 10.15 8.45
C PRO A 673 16.83 9.81 6.96
N PHE A 674 18.05 9.45 6.55
CA PHE A 674 18.37 9.08 5.17
C PHE A 674 17.62 7.79 4.76
N LEU A 675 17.73 6.72 5.54
CA LEU A 675 17.03 5.47 5.23
C LEU A 675 15.51 5.63 5.34
N THR A 676 15.04 6.42 6.30
CA THR A 676 13.61 6.74 6.47
C THR A 676 13.06 7.46 5.25
N ALA A 677 13.78 8.48 4.75
CA ALA A 677 13.41 9.19 3.53
C ALA A 677 13.32 8.26 2.32
N LEU A 678 14.23 7.29 2.22
CA LEU A 678 14.24 6.25 1.18
C LEU A 678 13.23 5.10 1.42
N GLY A 679 12.38 5.19 2.44
CA GLY A 679 11.26 4.28 2.66
C GLY A 679 11.55 3.09 3.58
N ARG A 680 12.61 3.11 4.39
CA ARG A 680 12.77 2.16 5.51
C ARG A 680 11.71 2.46 6.59
N PRO A 681 10.87 1.49 6.98
CA PRO A 681 9.87 1.71 8.02
C PRO A 681 10.54 1.82 9.41
N ASN A 682 9.85 2.46 10.36
CA ASN A 682 10.26 2.51 11.77
C ASN A 682 10.02 1.20 12.53
N ARG A 683 9.31 0.23 11.92
CA ARG A 683 9.04 -1.12 12.44
C ARG A 683 8.30 -1.15 13.78
N GLU A 684 7.57 -0.09 14.12
CA GLU A 684 6.68 -0.08 15.28
C GLU A 684 5.42 -0.92 15.04
N THR A 685 5.03 -1.06 13.77
CA THR A 685 3.94 -1.93 13.29
C THR A 685 4.44 -2.84 12.17
N VAL A 686 3.73 -3.94 11.92
CA VAL A 686 4.06 -4.89 10.85
C VAL A 686 4.04 -4.17 9.50
N SER A 687 5.11 -4.28 8.74
CA SER A 687 5.20 -3.80 7.36
C SER A 687 5.63 -4.95 6.45
N THR A 688 4.74 -5.38 5.57
CA THR A 688 4.94 -6.52 4.65
C THR A 688 5.01 -6.09 3.18
N SER A 689 4.81 -4.79 2.95
CA SER A 689 4.96 -4.10 1.66
C SER A 689 5.53 -2.71 1.91
N ARG A 690 6.40 -2.26 1.00
CA ARG A 690 6.88 -0.87 0.94
C ARG A 690 6.31 -0.18 -0.29
N THR A 691 6.07 1.13 -0.21
CA THR A 691 5.70 1.91 -1.39
C THR A 691 6.87 1.95 -2.38
N SER A 692 6.61 1.64 -3.64
CA SER A 692 7.59 1.76 -4.73
C SER A 692 7.59 3.14 -5.38
N GLN A 693 6.61 3.99 -5.05
CA GLN A 693 6.49 5.34 -5.58
C GLN A 693 7.51 6.27 -4.93
N ALA A 694 8.13 7.11 -5.76
CA ALA A 694 8.95 8.20 -5.26
C ALA A 694 8.09 9.15 -4.41
N ASN A 695 8.67 9.70 -3.36
CA ASN A 695 8.02 10.73 -2.56
C ASN A 695 8.94 11.95 -2.46
N LEU A 696 8.36 13.10 -2.08
CA LEU A 696 9.07 14.36 -1.98
C LEU A 696 10.25 14.29 -0.99
N LEU A 697 10.08 13.60 0.13
CA LEU A 697 11.13 13.46 1.14
C LEU A 697 12.36 12.74 0.58
N GLN A 698 12.16 11.68 -0.20
CA GLN A 698 13.23 10.99 -0.93
C GLN A 698 13.91 11.90 -1.95
N ALA A 699 13.15 12.66 -2.73
CA ALA A 699 13.70 13.57 -3.73
C ALA A 699 14.57 14.66 -3.07
N LEU A 700 14.10 15.24 -1.96
CA LEU A 700 14.86 16.22 -1.17
C LEU A 700 16.13 15.57 -0.59
N GLU A 701 16.02 14.42 0.05
CA GLU A 701 17.17 13.72 0.65
C GLU A 701 18.25 13.38 -0.40
N LEU A 702 17.86 12.95 -1.60
CA LEU A 702 18.82 12.67 -2.67
C LEU A 702 19.38 13.93 -3.36
N THR A 703 18.74 15.09 -3.18
CA THR A 703 19.20 16.37 -3.74
C THR A 703 20.10 17.13 -2.79
N ASN A 704 19.75 17.21 -1.50
CA ASN A 704 20.45 18.05 -0.52
C ASN A 704 20.76 17.35 0.81
N GLY A 705 20.47 16.06 0.94
CA GLY A 705 20.72 15.28 2.15
C GLY A 705 22.20 15.24 2.54
N ALA A 706 22.50 15.63 3.77
CA ALA A 706 23.89 15.75 4.24
C ALA A 706 24.65 14.42 4.20
N LYS A 707 23.98 13.30 4.52
CA LYS A 707 24.61 11.98 4.54
C LYS A 707 25.06 11.55 3.16
N PHE A 708 24.17 11.66 2.18
CA PHE A 708 24.47 11.30 0.80
C PHE A 708 25.56 12.20 0.22
N ASN A 709 25.43 13.53 0.37
CA ASN A 709 26.41 14.49 -0.12
C ASN A 709 27.81 14.31 0.49
N ASN A 710 27.90 14.00 1.79
CA ASN A 710 29.20 13.72 2.40
C ASN A 710 29.86 12.46 1.83
N ALA A 711 29.07 11.42 1.55
CA ALA A 711 29.59 10.21 0.90
C ALA A 711 30.07 10.49 -0.53
N LEU A 712 29.38 11.37 -1.26
CA LEU A 712 29.81 11.83 -2.58
C LEU A 712 31.15 12.58 -2.51
N LYS A 713 31.28 13.55 -1.60
CA LYS A 713 32.50 14.33 -1.39
C LYS A 713 33.72 13.48 -1.06
N GLU A 714 33.57 12.58 -0.09
CA GLU A 714 34.68 11.69 0.32
C GLU A 714 35.04 10.69 -0.77
N GLY A 715 34.03 10.16 -1.48
CA GLY A 715 34.28 9.29 -2.63
C GLY A 715 34.97 10.01 -3.78
N ALA A 716 34.62 11.27 -4.06
CA ALA A 716 35.21 12.05 -5.14
C ALA A 716 36.70 12.28 -4.94
N LYS A 717 37.13 12.55 -3.70
CA LYS A 717 38.56 12.63 -3.33
C LYS A 717 39.29 11.33 -3.66
N ARG A 718 38.76 10.19 -3.18
CA ARG A 718 39.34 8.85 -3.40
C ARG A 718 39.41 8.49 -4.89
N TRP A 719 38.35 8.79 -5.63
CA TRP A 719 38.28 8.48 -7.05
C TRP A 719 39.21 9.36 -7.88
N LYS A 720 39.34 10.65 -7.54
CA LYS A 720 40.31 11.56 -8.18
C LYS A 720 41.75 11.11 -7.97
N GLU A 721 42.09 10.65 -6.77
CA GLU A 721 43.42 10.09 -6.47
C GLU A 721 43.68 8.80 -7.25
N LYS A 722 42.65 7.96 -7.40
CA LYS A 722 42.76 6.67 -8.09
C LYS A 722 42.82 6.80 -9.62
N TYR A 723 42.10 7.75 -10.21
CA TYR A 723 41.98 7.89 -11.66
C TYR A 723 42.40 9.29 -12.13
N SER A 724 43.55 9.36 -12.80
CA SER A 724 44.07 10.60 -13.38
C SER A 724 43.44 10.99 -14.72
N SER A 725 42.73 10.07 -15.38
CA SER A 725 42.05 10.27 -16.66
C SER A 725 40.54 10.26 -16.49
N SER A 726 39.86 11.31 -16.98
CA SER A 726 38.40 11.40 -16.98
C SER A 726 37.75 10.24 -17.73
N ASP A 727 38.30 9.83 -18.87
CA ASP A 727 37.74 8.75 -19.68
C ASP A 727 37.77 7.39 -18.95
N LEU A 728 38.88 7.09 -18.28
CA LEU A 728 39.00 5.87 -17.48
C LEU A 728 38.06 5.93 -16.27
N LEU A 729 38.01 7.07 -15.58
CA LEU A 729 37.11 7.29 -14.45
C LEU A 729 35.65 7.04 -14.85
N ILE A 730 35.19 7.67 -15.93
CA ILE A 730 33.82 7.58 -16.42
C ILE A 730 33.49 6.13 -16.79
N LYS A 731 34.36 5.46 -17.57
CA LYS A 731 34.15 4.06 -17.98
C LYS A 731 34.03 3.15 -16.76
N GLU A 732 34.90 3.29 -15.78
CA GLU A 732 34.86 2.46 -14.57
C GLU A 732 33.64 2.74 -13.69
N LEU A 733 33.21 4.02 -13.60
CA LEU A 733 32.00 4.37 -12.87
C LEU A 733 30.74 3.77 -13.53
N TYR A 734 30.63 3.85 -14.86
CA TYR A 734 29.52 3.23 -15.60
C TYR A 734 29.48 1.70 -15.43
N LYS A 735 30.64 1.04 -15.51
CA LYS A 735 30.72 -0.41 -15.27
C LYS A 735 30.30 -0.78 -13.84
N LYS A 736 30.77 -0.05 -12.83
CA LYS A 736 30.46 -0.33 -11.42
C LYS A 736 29.01 -0.02 -11.04
N SER A 737 28.43 1.04 -11.61
CA SER A 737 27.08 1.49 -11.26
C SER A 737 25.99 0.83 -12.10
N LEU A 738 26.20 0.71 -13.42
CA LEU A 738 25.19 0.28 -14.41
C LEU A 738 25.54 -1.04 -15.09
N GLY A 739 26.72 -1.61 -14.83
CA GLY A 739 27.13 -2.90 -15.39
C GLY A 739 27.42 -2.87 -16.89
N ARG A 740 27.66 -1.70 -17.48
CA ARG A 740 27.98 -1.53 -18.91
C ARG A 740 28.89 -0.34 -19.14
N ALA A 741 29.44 -0.23 -20.35
CA ALA A 741 30.11 0.99 -20.80
C ALA A 741 29.09 2.13 -21.06
N PRO A 742 29.51 3.40 -20.96
CA PRO A 742 28.69 4.52 -21.41
C PRO A 742 28.54 4.47 -22.94
N SER A 743 27.36 4.81 -23.44
CA SER A 743 27.18 5.12 -24.86
C SER A 743 27.98 6.37 -25.25
N SER A 744 28.19 6.61 -26.56
CA SER A 744 28.91 7.78 -27.03
C SER A 744 28.31 9.11 -26.56
N LYS A 745 26.96 9.18 -26.46
CA LYS A 745 26.25 10.35 -25.94
C LYS A 745 26.47 10.54 -24.45
N GLU A 746 26.32 9.47 -23.67
CA GLU A 746 26.58 9.48 -22.23
C GLU A 746 28.03 9.85 -21.91
N MET A 747 28.98 9.31 -22.67
CA MET A 747 30.40 9.64 -22.54
C MET A 747 30.64 11.13 -22.77
N GLY A 748 30.11 11.70 -23.86
CA GLY A 748 30.25 13.12 -24.15
C GLY A 748 29.62 14.04 -23.09
N ILE A 749 28.51 13.62 -22.47
CA ILE A 749 27.90 14.36 -21.35
C ILE A 749 28.77 14.25 -20.09
N ALA A 750 29.19 13.03 -19.73
CA ALA A 750 30.01 12.79 -18.55
C ALA A 750 31.38 13.50 -18.63
N GLN A 751 32.01 13.54 -19.80
CA GLN A 751 33.26 14.28 -20.02
C GLN A 751 33.07 15.79 -19.81
N LYS A 752 31.92 16.36 -20.17
CA LYS A 752 31.61 17.77 -19.93
C LYS A 752 31.43 18.07 -18.44
N ILE A 753 30.83 17.14 -17.68
CA ILE A 753 30.62 17.28 -16.23
C ILE A 753 31.97 17.16 -15.50
N VAL A 754 32.75 16.13 -15.78
CA VAL A 754 34.01 15.83 -15.08
C VAL A 754 35.16 16.76 -15.52
N GLY A 755 35.09 17.28 -16.74
CA GLY A 755 36.14 18.10 -17.36
C GLY A 755 37.30 17.28 -17.93
N PRO A 756 38.27 17.94 -18.60
CA PRO A 756 39.43 17.29 -19.23
C PRO A 756 40.40 16.66 -18.22
N LYS A 757 40.42 17.17 -16.98
CA LYS A 757 41.03 16.54 -15.81
C LYS A 757 39.95 16.42 -14.73
N PRO A 758 39.82 15.29 -14.03
CA PRO A 758 38.75 15.13 -13.03
C PRO A 758 38.82 16.18 -11.91
N SER A 759 37.81 17.06 -11.85
CA SER A 759 37.56 17.92 -10.69
C SER A 759 36.82 17.15 -9.59
N LEU A 760 36.85 17.64 -8.35
CA LEU A 760 36.11 16.97 -7.27
C LEU A 760 34.60 17.13 -7.51
N GLU A 761 34.19 18.36 -7.80
CA GLU A 761 32.81 18.76 -8.07
C GLU A 761 32.24 18.00 -9.28
N GLY A 762 33.02 17.84 -10.35
CA GLY A 762 32.58 17.11 -11.54
C GLY A 762 32.41 15.61 -11.29
N ILE A 763 33.20 15.01 -10.38
CA ILE A 763 32.99 13.61 -9.98
C ILE A 763 31.73 13.51 -9.10
N GLU A 764 31.54 14.42 -8.15
CA GLU A 764 30.34 14.47 -7.30
C GLU A 764 29.07 14.58 -8.16
N ASP A 765 29.03 15.54 -9.09
CA ASP A 765 27.90 15.78 -9.98
C ASP A 765 27.61 14.59 -10.90
N LEU A 766 28.66 13.94 -11.44
CA LEU A 766 28.48 12.77 -12.29
C LEU A 766 27.90 11.60 -11.50
N VAL A 767 28.42 11.32 -10.30
CA VAL A 767 27.93 10.23 -9.46
C VAL A 767 26.50 10.52 -9.01
N TRP A 768 26.22 11.75 -8.59
CA TRP A 768 24.87 12.20 -8.25
C TRP A 768 23.90 11.94 -9.42
N ALA A 769 24.22 12.43 -10.62
CA ALA A 769 23.39 12.23 -11.82
C ALA A 769 23.18 10.74 -12.14
N MET A 770 24.23 9.92 -11.99
CA MET A 770 24.13 8.47 -12.21
C MET A 770 23.24 7.76 -11.18
N THR A 771 23.33 8.13 -9.91
CA THR A 771 22.48 7.54 -8.85
C THR A 771 21.02 7.97 -8.96
N LEU A 772 20.74 9.11 -9.59
CA LEU A 772 19.40 9.56 -9.93
C LEU A 772 18.84 8.93 -11.20
N HIS A 773 19.68 8.27 -11.99
CA HIS A 773 19.24 7.64 -13.22
C HIS A 773 18.30 6.44 -12.94
N PRO A 774 17.18 6.29 -13.66
CA PRO A 774 16.27 5.15 -13.48
C PRO A 774 16.95 3.79 -13.66
N GLU A 775 17.97 3.66 -14.50
CA GLU A 775 18.73 2.41 -14.65
C GLU A 775 19.48 2.02 -13.35
N PHE A 776 19.88 3.02 -12.56
CA PHE A 776 20.48 2.78 -11.24
C PHE A 776 19.41 2.44 -10.21
N GLN A 777 18.34 3.23 -10.13
CA GLN A 777 17.34 3.14 -9.06
C GLN A 777 16.33 2.01 -9.21
N LEU A 778 16.19 1.41 -10.39
CA LEU A 778 15.18 0.40 -10.66
C LEU A 778 15.79 -0.99 -10.91
N ILE A 779 15.04 -1.99 -10.48
CA ILE A 779 15.19 -3.41 -10.84
C ILE A 779 14.23 -3.66 -11.99
N TYR A 780 14.81 -3.96 -13.16
CA TYR A 780 14.10 -4.20 -14.42
C TYR A 780 13.92 -5.67 -14.69
#